data_AF-A0A818PUI2-F1
#
_entry.id   AF-A0A818PUI2-F1
#
_cell.length_a   1.000
_cell.length_b   1.000
_cell.length_c   1.000
_cell.angle_alpha   90.00
_cell.angle_beta   90.00
_cell.angle_gamma   90.00
#
_symmetry.space_group_name_H-M   'P 1'
#
loop_
_entity.id
_entity.type
_entity.pdbx_description
1 polymer ?
#
loop_
_entity_poly.entity_id
_entity_poly.type
_entity_poly.pdbx_seq_one_letter_code
_entity_poly.pdbx_strand_id
1 'polypeptide(L)'
;MSSIAKVLIINADDFGYCPRRNAAIIDLFRRQIISSTSLLINGDYASQARTLAALHRIPTGLHLNLTEGRPITTDLNRIRSLVDAYGMMHGKIGLRNAIDQESIDMAHVEYEIEMQFRQYRQWTTDGQYPMHIDGHQHIHVHPMLAECIARQARRFDVKYIRAPFDQAILAMSNPEPFYRTVVEQSRNARTVFDRYGLRYPSHFIGLTTMGRALTCDNLERCFKTFTLDETSNTAELMCHPGYPSEISIGGCGTGQPDEFSLTTSSVTTPLVTTTTSPTPTWNASDYQSNSDYYNSLINPRKFDQSDNLRLDRLSSPQFHPINGKSIIYLRRQYHMPDLRGSTTTLHWLDLETNKTVQLTRPIWGKHDQQFFWVDNKTILFLSNRASTGLNQIFQLTLPENVSPTIDFIDPIQITNYPLDIDNLLVNRQATRLAFSCQVYANLTIQQTVDRQLTEQASGRSIYQFDKLFIRHWDEYMTGRRHHPFLVQIARQTNGIFNFSSEPIDILFPLDSDSPTRPFGDAKAQWSFSASGNSFAYTRQYDETSEVAWTTNLDIWTIDLSTPGHSSVCITKENLATDTDPSYSPTNDSILVYRSHSIPRYESDQFKVKVYNGSNTKITLLDNWDQSIQAVTWSRDGQSLYLETGEEAENVIYYISNIFTDQTIISLTRNGTSHNINLHPIDNQTFVFTYESILEPANIYLYSSSGSIRPLTIHNKVLLSKVKMSTVAEKFSFPGAKNDTVWGWHVPPQNGTSNPAPLAFLIHGGPQSSWYNAWSYRWNFQSFSSQGYAVIAINFHGSDSYGQNFTDSINSNYGSLPYEDLQLGLDYALANYPYIDSKRAAALGASYGGYMVNWIAGHPEMSLRFKTFITHNGALDTRSKSYSTDELWFTEYDAGNFTPWDNPDAFEIYNPVNHVANWTQPMLIIVGARDYRIPETQGIGTFTDLDLVLPTKD
;
A
#
# COMPACT_ATOMS: atom_id res chain seq x y z
N MET A 1 17.43 -52.56 -28.31
CA MET A 1 18.21 -51.33 -28.05
C MET A 1 17.25 -50.17 -28.16
N SER A 2 16.95 -49.44 -27.08
CA SER A 2 16.07 -48.28 -27.18
C SER A 2 16.80 -47.17 -27.92
N SER A 3 16.18 -46.58 -28.93
CA SER A 3 16.71 -45.38 -29.59
C SER A 3 16.99 -44.31 -28.53
N ILE A 4 18.22 -43.83 -28.43
CA ILE A 4 18.55 -42.72 -27.52
C ILE A 4 17.76 -41.49 -28.00
N ALA A 5 16.98 -40.88 -27.11
CA ALA A 5 16.19 -39.70 -27.42
C ALA A 5 17.12 -38.51 -27.68
N LYS A 6 16.94 -37.83 -28.82
CA LYS A 6 17.65 -36.59 -29.14
C LYS A 6 16.95 -35.42 -28.45
N VAL A 7 17.71 -34.58 -27.74
CA VAL A 7 17.16 -33.48 -26.92
C VAL A 7 17.62 -32.14 -27.47
N LEU A 8 16.68 -31.23 -27.71
CA LEU A 8 16.93 -29.81 -27.97
C LEU A 8 16.64 -29.02 -26.70
N ILE A 9 17.65 -28.32 -26.19
CA ILE A 9 17.54 -27.37 -25.08
C ILE A 9 17.40 -25.99 -25.69
N ILE A 10 16.33 -25.27 -25.38
CA ILE A 10 16.19 -23.87 -25.76
C ILE A 10 16.31 -23.04 -24.49
N ASN A 11 17.47 -22.41 -24.29
CA ASN A 11 17.80 -21.68 -23.08
C ASN A 11 17.72 -20.17 -23.32
N ALA A 12 16.90 -19.49 -22.51
CA ALA A 12 16.87 -18.03 -22.49
C ALA A 12 17.85 -17.46 -21.47
N ASP A 13 18.77 -16.63 -21.92
CA ASP A 13 19.77 -15.97 -21.08
C ASP A 13 19.25 -14.65 -20.48
N ASP A 14 20.02 -14.10 -19.54
CA ASP A 14 19.78 -12.79 -18.91
C ASP A 14 18.47 -12.66 -18.12
N PHE A 15 18.00 -13.75 -17.52
CA PHE A 15 16.88 -13.66 -16.59
C PHE A 15 17.34 -12.95 -15.33
N GLY A 16 16.78 -11.78 -15.04
CA GLY A 16 17.23 -10.88 -13.98
C GLY A 16 17.84 -9.57 -14.48
N TYR A 17 18.03 -9.41 -15.79
CA TYR A 17 18.62 -8.21 -16.38
C TYR A 17 17.69 -6.99 -16.36
N CYS A 18 16.41 -7.16 -16.73
CA CYS A 18 15.39 -6.12 -16.66
C CYS A 18 13.96 -6.70 -16.63
N PRO A 19 12.94 -5.93 -16.24
CA PRO A 19 11.56 -6.41 -16.15
C PRO A 19 11.00 -6.93 -17.48
N ARG A 20 11.38 -6.27 -18.58
CA ARG A 20 10.91 -6.60 -19.93
C ARG A 20 11.49 -7.93 -20.41
N ARG A 21 12.75 -8.21 -20.07
CA ARG A 21 13.42 -9.50 -20.36
C ARG A 21 12.84 -10.61 -19.50
N ASN A 22 12.63 -10.34 -18.20
CA ASN A 22 11.96 -11.26 -17.28
C ASN A 22 10.57 -11.67 -17.78
N ALA A 23 9.75 -10.70 -18.22
CA ALA A 23 8.43 -10.97 -18.76
C ALA A 23 8.49 -11.84 -20.02
N ALA A 24 9.35 -11.49 -20.98
CA ALA A 24 9.48 -12.24 -22.24
C ALA A 24 9.90 -13.69 -22.01
N ILE A 25 10.84 -13.93 -21.08
CA ILE A 25 11.30 -15.28 -20.70
C ILE A 25 10.13 -16.10 -20.14
N ILE A 26 9.36 -15.53 -19.21
CA ILE A 26 8.19 -16.22 -18.65
C ILE A 26 7.13 -16.50 -19.72
N ASP A 27 6.89 -15.58 -20.63
CA ASP A 27 5.89 -15.78 -21.68
C ASP A 27 6.29 -16.89 -22.64
N LEU A 28 7.56 -16.95 -23.03
CA LEU A 28 8.06 -18.03 -23.86
C LEU A 28 8.04 -19.37 -23.12
N PHE A 29 8.34 -19.39 -21.83
CA PHE A 29 8.28 -20.62 -21.04
C PHE A 29 6.84 -21.12 -20.89
N ARG A 30 5.89 -20.24 -20.59
CA ARG A 30 4.46 -20.58 -20.49
C ARG A 30 3.89 -21.07 -21.83
N ARG A 31 4.46 -20.64 -22.95
CA ARG A 31 4.15 -21.12 -24.31
C ARG A 31 4.92 -22.38 -24.70
N GLN A 32 5.73 -22.93 -23.80
CA GLN A 32 6.59 -24.10 -24.03
C GLN A 32 7.58 -23.91 -25.19
N ILE A 33 7.97 -22.66 -25.46
CA ILE A 33 8.95 -22.32 -26.50
C ILE A 33 10.38 -22.46 -25.99
N ILE A 34 10.62 -22.13 -24.71
CA ILE A 34 11.92 -22.34 -24.05
C ILE A 34 11.82 -23.48 -23.04
N SER A 35 12.90 -24.23 -22.87
CA SER A 35 12.99 -25.36 -21.91
C SER A 35 13.58 -24.95 -20.58
N SER A 36 14.41 -23.91 -20.56
CA SER A 36 15.14 -23.45 -19.37
C SER A 36 15.56 -21.99 -19.53
N THR A 37 16.05 -21.41 -18.45
CA THR A 37 16.64 -20.07 -18.46
C THR A 37 17.84 -19.97 -17.53
N SER A 38 18.72 -19.00 -17.75
CA SER A 38 19.88 -18.74 -16.90
C SER A 38 19.70 -17.45 -16.12
N LEU A 39 19.74 -17.56 -14.79
CA LEU A 39 19.52 -16.46 -13.86
C LEU A 39 20.80 -15.64 -13.65
N LEU A 40 20.74 -14.37 -14.00
CA LEU A 40 21.78 -13.37 -13.78
C LEU A 40 21.65 -12.81 -12.37
N ILE A 41 22.38 -13.38 -11.42
CA ILE A 41 22.05 -13.23 -10.00
C ILE A 41 22.42 -11.87 -9.40
N ASN A 42 23.37 -11.18 -10.01
CA ASN A 42 23.76 -9.82 -9.67
C ASN A 42 23.08 -8.76 -10.54
N GLY A 43 22.09 -9.15 -11.35
CA GLY A 43 21.28 -8.22 -12.15
C GLY A 43 20.32 -7.41 -11.28
N ASP A 44 20.01 -6.19 -11.72
CA ASP A 44 19.15 -5.26 -10.96
C ASP A 44 17.74 -5.80 -10.71
N TYR A 45 17.30 -6.77 -11.53
CA TYR A 45 15.98 -7.39 -11.46
C TYR A 45 16.05 -8.90 -11.16
N ALA A 46 17.17 -9.37 -10.62
CA ALA A 46 17.38 -10.78 -10.30
C ALA A 46 16.42 -11.28 -9.21
N SER A 47 16.05 -10.43 -8.25
CA SER A 47 15.02 -10.75 -7.24
C SER A 47 13.63 -10.97 -7.88
N GLN A 48 13.29 -10.16 -8.89
CA GLN A 48 12.04 -10.34 -9.64
C GLN A 48 12.07 -11.63 -10.46
N ALA A 49 13.17 -11.90 -11.17
CA ALA A 49 13.36 -13.12 -11.94
C ALA A 49 13.27 -14.37 -11.06
N ARG A 50 13.88 -14.35 -9.87
CA ARG A 50 13.75 -15.42 -8.86
C ARG A 50 12.30 -15.69 -8.48
N THR A 51 11.53 -14.66 -8.16
CA THR A 51 10.12 -14.82 -7.78
C THR A 51 9.30 -15.42 -8.92
N LEU A 52 9.53 -14.93 -10.15
CA LEU A 52 8.88 -15.46 -11.35
C LEU A 52 9.30 -16.91 -11.63
N ALA A 53 10.57 -17.24 -11.40
CA ALA A 53 11.08 -18.59 -11.58
C ALA A 53 10.38 -19.59 -10.65
N ALA A 54 10.27 -19.25 -9.37
CA ALA A 54 9.59 -20.06 -8.36
C ALA A 54 8.10 -20.19 -8.66
N LEU A 55 7.44 -19.10 -9.04
CA LEU A 55 6.01 -19.08 -9.36
C LEU A 55 5.66 -19.99 -10.54
N HIS A 56 6.48 -19.96 -11.59
CA HIS A 56 6.24 -20.73 -12.80
C HIS A 56 6.95 -22.08 -12.84
N ARG A 57 7.75 -22.41 -11.80
CA ARG A 57 8.58 -23.60 -11.72
C ARG A 57 9.46 -23.78 -12.97
N ILE A 58 10.00 -22.67 -13.49
CA ILE A 58 10.89 -22.71 -14.64
C ILE A 58 12.23 -23.32 -14.23
N PRO A 59 12.78 -24.25 -15.02
CA PRO A 59 14.12 -24.76 -14.77
C PRO A 59 15.18 -23.65 -14.94
N THR A 60 15.90 -23.31 -13.87
CA THR A 60 16.93 -22.26 -13.87
C THR A 60 18.38 -22.78 -13.76
N GLY A 61 19.28 -22.18 -14.53
CA GLY A 61 20.74 -22.25 -14.36
C GLY A 61 21.31 -20.94 -13.78
N LEU A 62 22.62 -20.88 -13.56
CA LEU A 62 23.34 -19.66 -13.18
C LEU A 62 23.98 -19.02 -14.42
N HIS A 63 23.57 -17.80 -14.74
CA HIS A 63 24.22 -16.94 -15.72
C HIS A 63 25.36 -16.20 -15.05
N LEU A 64 26.53 -16.84 -14.95
CA LEU A 64 27.67 -16.33 -14.19
C LEU A 64 28.17 -15.01 -14.77
N ASN A 65 28.24 -13.96 -13.96
CA ASN A 65 28.61 -12.63 -14.45
C ASN A 65 29.80 -12.06 -13.68
N LEU A 66 30.92 -11.88 -14.39
CA LEU A 66 32.12 -11.21 -13.90
C LEU A 66 32.43 -9.94 -14.69
N THR A 67 31.58 -9.60 -15.66
CA THR A 67 31.89 -8.58 -16.66
C THR A 67 31.04 -7.34 -16.52
N GLU A 68 29.85 -7.39 -15.93
CA GLU A 68 28.97 -6.23 -15.86
C GLU A 68 28.41 -6.02 -14.46
N GLY A 69 28.38 -4.76 -14.04
CA GLY A 69 27.57 -4.34 -12.90
C GLY A 69 28.16 -4.51 -11.53
N ARG A 70 27.31 -4.54 -10.49
CA ARG A 70 27.76 -4.71 -9.11
C ARG A 70 28.12 -6.17 -8.81
N PRO A 71 29.19 -6.44 -8.05
CA PRO A 71 29.46 -7.76 -7.50
C PRO A 71 28.42 -8.16 -6.45
N ILE A 72 28.33 -9.47 -6.16
CA ILE A 72 27.48 -9.94 -5.05
C ILE A 72 28.10 -9.61 -3.69
N THR A 73 29.43 -9.66 -3.56
CA THR A 73 30.07 -9.30 -2.28
C THR A 73 30.01 -7.79 -2.04
N THR A 74 29.68 -7.41 -0.79
CA THR A 74 29.79 -6.02 -0.32
C THR A 74 31.20 -5.66 0.16
N ASP A 75 32.05 -6.66 0.41
CA ASP A 75 33.46 -6.46 0.77
C ASP A 75 34.33 -6.38 -0.50
N LEU A 76 34.46 -5.17 -1.04
CA LEU A 76 35.17 -4.90 -2.29
C LEU A 76 36.69 -5.13 -2.16
N ASN A 77 37.27 -5.11 -0.96
CA ASN A 77 38.70 -5.37 -0.78
C ASN A 77 39.07 -6.80 -1.17
N ARG A 78 38.14 -7.75 -1.02
CA ARG A 78 38.32 -9.16 -1.38
C ARG A 78 38.17 -9.45 -2.86
N ILE A 79 37.78 -8.44 -3.65
CA ILE A 79 37.60 -8.56 -5.10
C ILE A 79 38.16 -7.37 -5.87
N ARG A 80 39.09 -6.62 -5.28
CA ARG A 80 39.58 -5.33 -5.82
C ARG A 80 40.13 -5.39 -7.24
N SER A 81 40.56 -6.55 -7.73
CA SER A 81 41.03 -6.68 -9.11
C SER A 81 39.89 -6.84 -10.12
N LEU A 82 38.68 -7.19 -9.68
CA LEU A 82 37.51 -7.40 -10.55
C LEU A 82 36.67 -6.14 -10.74
N VAL A 83 36.86 -5.14 -9.89
CA VAL A 83 36.05 -3.92 -9.87
C VAL A 83 36.90 -2.69 -10.17
N ASP A 84 36.25 -1.68 -10.74
CA ASP A 84 36.80 -0.35 -10.97
C ASP A 84 36.78 0.52 -9.71
N ALA A 85 37.19 1.78 -9.84
CA ALA A 85 37.21 2.74 -8.73
C ALA A 85 35.83 3.05 -8.13
N TYR A 86 34.74 2.71 -8.85
CA TYR A 86 33.36 2.90 -8.40
C TYR A 86 32.76 1.61 -7.80
N GLY A 87 33.56 0.54 -7.71
CA GLY A 87 33.09 -0.76 -7.20
C GLY A 87 32.25 -1.55 -8.21
N MET A 88 32.33 -1.20 -9.51
CA MET A 88 31.61 -1.86 -10.59
C MET A 88 32.54 -2.82 -11.35
N MET A 89 32.03 -3.93 -11.88
CA MET A 89 32.81 -4.84 -12.74
C MET A 89 33.35 -4.11 -13.97
N HIS A 90 34.56 -4.47 -14.41
CA HIS A 90 35.32 -3.77 -15.46
C HIS A 90 34.67 -3.70 -16.87
N GLY A 91 33.51 -4.30 -17.11
CA GLY A 91 32.92 -4.39 -18.45
C GLY A 91 33.49 -5.58 -19.26
N LYS A 92 32.79 -5.93 -20.35
CA LYS A 92 33.20 -6.99 -21.30
C LYS A 92 34.65 -6.89 -21.75
N ILE A 93 35.04 -5.67 -22.14
CA ILE A 93 36.37 -5.36 -22.69
C ILE A 93 37.36 -5.07 -21.56
N GLY A 94 36.94 -4.32 -20.53
CA GLY A 94 37.84 -3.97 -19.43
C GLY A 94 38.31 -5.19 -18.65
N LEU A 95 37.46 -6.20 -18.40
CA LEU A 95 37.90 -7.43 -17.76
C LEU A 95 38.95 -8.16 -18.63
N ARG A 96 38.74 -8.26 -19.95
CA ARG A 96 39.70 -8.92 -20.84
C ARG A 96 41.03 -8.17 -20.91
N ASN A 97 40.99 -6.85 -20.98
CA ASN A 97 42.20 -6.02 -20.90
C ASN A 97 42.93 -6.21 -19.58
N ALA A 98 42.20 -6.29 -18.45
CA ALA A 98 42.79 -6.53 -17.14
C ALA A 98 43.44 -7.93 -17.06
N ILE A 99 42.86 -8.93 -17.71
CA ILE A 99 43.45 -10.27 -17.84
C ILE A 99 44.74 -10.21 -18.67
N ASP A 100 44.72 -9.56 -19.83
CA ASP A 100 45.87 -9.45 -20.73
C ASP A 100 47.02 -8.64 -20.09
N GLN A 101 46.71 -7.75 -19.15
CA GLN A 101 47.67 -6.99 -18.35
C GLN A 101 48.13 -7.72 -17.08
N GLU A 102 47.73 -8.98 -16.88
CA GLU A 102 48.05 -9.79 -15.69
C GLU A 102 47.64 -9.11 -14.35
N SER A 103 46.60 -8.28 -14.39
CA SER A 103 46.14 -7.48 -13.25
C SER A 103 44.98 -8.12 -12.48
N ILE A 104 44.50 -9.28 -12.92
CA ILE A 104 43.44 -10.04 -12.26
C ILE A 104 44.02 -11.04 -11.27
N ASP A 105 43.62 -10.93 -10.00
CA ASP A 105 43.90 -11.92 -8.97
C ASP A 105 42.86 -13.05 -9.02
N MET A 106 43.32 -14.29 -9.22
CA MET A 106 42.43 -15.45 -9.31
C MET A 106 41.73 -15.79 -7.99
N ALA A 107 42.26 -15.35 -6.84
CA ALA A 107 41.58 -15.49 -5.55
C ALA A 107 40.32 -14.60 -5.48
N HIS A 108 40.37 -13.42 -6.10
CA HIS A 108 39.22 -12.53 -6.21
C HIS A 108 38.14 -13.12 -7.13
N VAL A 109 38.55 -13.65 -8.30
CA VAL A 109 37.68 -14.40 -9.23
C VAL A 109 36.98 -15.55 -8.50
N GLU A 110 37.76 -16.39 -7.82
CA GLU A 110 37.24 -17.55 -7.11
C GLU A 110 36.24 -17.16 -6.02
N TYR A 111 36.53 -16.10 -5.28
CA TYR A 111 35.66 -15.61 -4.22
C TYR A 111 34.32 -15.08 -4.74
N GLU A 112 34.31 -14.25 -5.79
CA GLU A 112 33.07 -13.72 -6.36
C GLU A 112 32.21 -14.83 -6.97
N ILE A 113 32.82 -15.80 -7.67
CA ILE A 113 32.10 -16.98 -8.19
C ILE A 113 31.43 -17.73 -7.05
N GLU A 114 32.17 -17.99 -5.95
CA GLU A 114 31.62 -18.64 -4.77
C GLU A 114 30.45 -17.84 -4.15
N MET A 115 30.52 -16.50 -4.13
CA MET A 115 29.42 -15.67 -3.66
C MET A 115 28.18 -15.79 -4.55
N GLN A 116 28.34 -15.82 -5.87
CA GLN A 116 27.21 -16.01 -6.79
C GLN A 116 26.53 -17.38 -6.61
N PHE A 117 27.29 -18.46 -6.42
CA PHE A 117 26.71 -19.77 -6.09
C PHE A 117 25.98 -19.80 -4.75
N ARG A 118 26.55 -19.18 -3.71
CA ARG A 118 25.93 -19.08 -2.40
C ARG A 118 24.64 -18.27 -2.46
N GLN A 119 24.66 -17.14 -3.17
CA GLN A 119 23.48 -16.31 -3.37
C GLN A 119 22.39 -17.06 -4.12
N TYR A 120 22.76 -17.87 -5.12
CA TYR A 120 21.82 -18.70 -5.88
C TYR A 120 21.10 -19.68 -4.98
N ARG A 121 21.87 -20.41 -4.16
CA ARG A 121 21.31 -21.39 -3.24
C ARG A 121 20.33 -20.74 -2.26
N GLN A 122 20.68 -19.58 -1.69
CA GLN A 122 19.82 -18.84 -0.76
C GLN A 122 18.49 -18.41 -1.40
N TRP A 123 18.47 -18.23 -2.72
CA TRP A 123 17.30 -17.72 -3.44
C TRP A 123 16.32 -18.80 -3.90
N THR A 124 16.74 -20.06 -3.93
CA THR A 124 15.86 -21.19 -4.23
C THR A 124 15.14 -21.67 -2.96
N THR A 125 13.82 -21.89 -3.05
CA THR A 125 12.98 -22.32 -1.91
C THR A 125 13.42 -23.65 -1.29
N ASP A 126 14.07 -24.51 -2.09
CA ASP A 126 14.51 -25.84 -1.67
C ASP A 126 16.04 -25.89 -1.40
N GLY A 127 16.74 -24.76 -1.48
CA GLY A 127 18.19 -24.68 -1.26
C GLY A 127 19.02 -25.47 -2.28
N GLN A 128 18.52 -25.62 -3.51
CA GLN A 128 19.19 -26.32 -4.61
C GLN A 128 20.22 -25.41 -5.32
N TYR A 129 21.24 -26.06 -5.88
CA TYR A 129 22.23 -25.42 -6.75
C TYR A 129 21.69 -25.33 -8.20
N PRO A 130 22.22 -24.43 -9.04
CA PRO A 130 21.77 -24.28 -10.42
C PRO A 130 21.93 -25.58 -11.20
N MET A 131 20.99 -25.91 -12.10
CA MET A 131 21.10 -27.16 -12.87
C MET A 131 22.22 -27.10 -13.91
N HIS A 132 22.45 -25.93 -14.48
CA HIS A 132 23.52 -25.67 -15.43
C HIS A 132 24.18 -24.31 -15.17
N ILE A 133 25.38 -24.15 -15.71
CA ILE A 133 26.11 -22.89 -15.71
C ILE A 133 26.35 -22.47 -17.15
N ASP A 134 26.18 -21.19 -17.41
CA ASP A 134 26.82 -20.50 -18.51
C ASP A 134 27.37 -19.18 -17.96
N GLY A 135 27.78 -18.26 -18.82
CA GLY A 135 28.37 -17.02 -18.36
C GLY A 135 28.01 -15.87 -19.27
N HIS A 136 27.68 -14.75 -18.63
CA HIS A 136 27.40 -13.50 -19.29
C HIS A 136 28.59 -13.12 -20.19
N GLN A 137 28.29 -12.78 -21.43
CA GLN A 137 29.29 -12.48 -22.47
C GLN A 137 30.34 -13.61 -22.67
N HIS A 138 29.92 -14.85 -22.44
CA HIS A 138 30.70 -16.10 -22.59
C HIS A 138 31.98 -16.14 -21.77
N ILE A 139 32.06 -15.43 -20.64
CA ILE A 139 33.29 -15.34 -19.85
C ILE A 139 33.76 -16.70 -19.28
N HIS A 140 32.84 -17.66 -19.16
CA HIS A 140 33.08 -18.99 -18.61
C HIS A 140 33.99 -19.91 -19.43
N VAL A 141 34.22 -19.61 -20.71
CA VAL A 141 35.18 -20.35 -21.56
C VAL A 141 36.52 -19.64 -21.72
N HIS A 142 36.71 -18.49 -21.09
CA HIS A 142 37.97 -17.77 -21.16
C HIS A 142 39.12 -18.63 -20.60
N PRO A 143 40.28 -18.75 -21.29
CA PRO A 143 41.33 -19.70 -20.90
C PRO A 143 41.82 -19.57 -19.47
N MET A 144 41.94 -18.33 -18.97
CA MET A 144 42.37 -18.07 -17.59
C MET A 144 41.30 -18.41 -16.53
N LEU A 145 40.01 -18.38 -16.90
CA LEU A 145 38.91 -18.47 -15.95
C LEU A 145 38.22 -19.86 -15.96
N ALA A 146 38.26 -20.56 -17.10
CA ALA A 146 37.54 -21.80 -17.32
C ALA A 146 37.86 -22.89 -16.28
N GLU A 147 39.12 -23.01 -15.87
CA GLU A 147 39.53 -23.99 -14.85
C GLU A 147 38.98 -23.64 -13.46
N CYS A 148 39.02 -22.36 -13.08
CA CYS A 148 38.43 -21.91 -11.82
C CYS A 148 36.92 -22.15 -11.78
N ILE A 149 36.22 -21.79 -12.85
CA ILE A 149 34.77 -21.97 -12.97
C ILE A 149 34.39 -23.44 -12.97
N ALA A 150 35.12 -24.30 -13.70
CA ALA A 150 34.86 -25.74 -13.73
C ALA A 150 35.06 -26.39 -12.35
N ARG A 151 36.11 -25.99 -11.64
CA ARG A 151 36.38 -26.44 -10.26
C ARG A 151 35.27 -26.01 -9.30
N GLN A 152 34.80 -24.77 -9.39
CA GLN A 152 33.70 -24.26 -8.55
C GLN A 152 32.36 -24.92 -8.88
N ALA A 153 32.06 -25.13 -10.16
CA ALA A 153 30.89 -25.90 -10.60
C ALA A 153 30.87 -27.30 -9.96
N ARG A 154 32.01 -28.00 -9.97
CA ARG A 154 32.13 -29.32 -9.35
C ARG A 154 31.99 -29.26 -7.83
N ARG A 155 32.58 -28.25 -7.19
CA ARG A 155 32.49 -28.01 -5.73
C ARG A 155 31.05 -27.80 -5.27
N PHE A 156 30.21 -27.16 -6.08
CA PHE A 156 28.79 -26.93 -5.82
C PHE A 156 27.85 -27.96 -6.47
N ASP A 157 28.39 -29.12 -6.86
CA ASP A 157 27.69 -30.26 -7.48
C ASP A 157 26.86 -29.94 -8.74
N VAL A 158 27.28 -28.92 -9.50
CA VAL A 158 26.71 -28.62 -10.81
C VAL A 158 27.37 -29.49 -11.86
N LYS A 159 26.55 -30.20 -12.65
CA LYS A 159 27.03 -31.21 -13.61
C LYS A 159 27.03 -30.73 -15.06
N TYR A 160 26.28 -29.67 -15.36
CA TYR A 160 26.07 -29.20 -16.72
C TYR A 160 26.64 -27.79 -16.90
N ILE A 161 27.36 -27.57 -18.00
CA ILE A 161 27.91 -26.28 -18.37
C ILE A 161 27.72 -26.05 -19.87
N ARG A 162 27.49 -24.81 -20.30
CA ARG A 162 27.48 -24.47 -21.72
C ARG A 162 28.89 -24.52 -22.30
N ALA A 163 29.00 -25.00 -23.53
CA ALA A 163 30.19 -24.85 -24.36
C ALA A 163 29.79 -24.19 -25.70
N PRO A 164 29.94 -22.86 -25.87
CA PRO A 164 29.45 -22.10 -27.02
C PRO A 164 30.32 -22.35 -28.28
N PHE A 165 30.28 -23.57 -28.79
CA PHE A 165 30.96 -23.99 -30.01
C PHE A 165 29.97 -23.97 -31.19
N ASP A 166 29.72 -22.79 -31.73
CA ASP A 166 28.85 -22.60 -32.89
C ASP A 166 29.63 -22.90 -34.18
N GLN A 167 29.46 -24.10 -34.73
CA GLN A 167 30.24 -24.60 -35.88
C GLN A 167 30.02 -23.75 -37.14
N ALA A 168 28.88 -23.07 -37.26
CA ALA A 168 28.60 -22.22 -38.41
C ALA A 168 29.55 -21.02 -38.47
N ILE A 169 30.05 -20.51 -37.34
CA ILE A 169 31.04 -19.43 -37.29
C ILE A 169 32.33 -19.81 -38.03
N LEU A 170 32.75 -21.07 -37.96
CA LEU A 170 33.97 -21.55 -38.63
C LEU A 170 33.81 -21.65 -40.15
N ALA A 171 32.58 -21.81 -40.63
CA ALA A 171 32.25 -21.90 -42.05
C ALA A 171 31.97 -20.53 -42.68
N MET A 172 31.85 -19.46 -41.88
CA MET A 172 31.63 -18.11 -42.39
C MET A 172 32.91 -17.51 -42.98
N SER A 173 32.76 -16.79 -44.10
CA SER A 173 33.86 -16.11 -44.78
C SER A 173 34.43 -14.94 -43.98
N ASN A 174 33.61 -14.24 -43.19
CA ASN A 174 34.05 -13.10 -42.36
C ASN A 174 33.24 -12.98 -41.05
N PRO A 175 33.43 -13.89 -40.07
CA PRO A 175 32.72 -13.81 -38.79
C PRO A 175 33.26 -12.67 -37.91
N GLU A 176 32.40 -12.16 -37.01
CA GLU A 176 32.82 -11.17 -36.00
C GLU A 176 34.01 -11.72 -35.17
N PRO A 177 35.12 -10.96 -35.02
CA PRO A 177 36.33 -11.45 -34.35
C PRO A 177 36.07 -11.97 -32.93
N PHE A 178 35.12 -11.35 -32.23
CA PHE A 178 34.71 -11.77 -30.89
C PHE A 178 34.11 -13.19 -30.89
N TYR A 179 33.19 -13.51 -31.81
CA TYR A 179 32.58 -14.85 -31.87
C TYR A 179 33.58 -15.92 -32.28
N ARG A 180 34.51 -15.61 -33.20
CA ARG A 180 35.61 -16.54 -33.54
C ARG A 180 36.45 -16.87 -32.31
N THR A 181 36.79 -15.84 -31.52
CA THR A 181 37.53 -16.00 -30.26
C THR A 181 36.77 -16.88 -29.27
N VAL A 182 35.46 -16.66 -29.08
CA VAL A 182 34.63 -17.48 -28.19
C VAL A 182 34.60 -18.95 -28.63
N VAL A 183 34.50 -19.24 -29.93
CA VAL A 183 34.50 -20.62 -30.45
C VAL A 183 35.86 -21.31 -30.21
N GLU A 184 36.97 -20.60 -30.40
CA GLU A 184 38.31 -21.12 -30.12
C GLU A 184 38.53 -21.37 -28.63
N GLN A 185 38.12 -20.42 -27.79
CA GLN A 185 38.16 -20.54 -26.33
C GLN A 185 37.27 -21.70 -25.83
N SER A 186 36.06 -21.83 -26.39
CA SER A 186 35.13 -22.94 -26.11
C SER A 186 35.74 -24.30 -26.46
N ARG A 187 36.42 -24.42 -27.62
CA ARG A 187 37.13 -25.65 -28.00
C ARG A 187 38.16 -26.05 -26.95
N ASN A 188 38.93 -25.10 -26.43
CA ASN A 188 39.94 -25.36 -25.41
C ASN A 188 39.32 -25.66 -24.03
N ALA A 189 38.25 -24.95 -23.67
CA ALA A 189 37.53 -25.11 -22.41
C ALA A 189 36.88 -26.50 -22.29
N ARG A 190 36.47 -27.15 -23.39
CA ARG A 190 35.94 -28.52 -23.39
C ARG A 190 36.90 -29.52 -22.72
N THR A 191 38.20 -29.45 -23.01
CA THR A 191 39.21 -30.29 -22.35
C THR A 191 39.28 -30.07 -20.84
N VAL A 192 39.06 -28.83 -20.40
CA VAL A 192 38.96 -28.48 -18.97
C VAL A 192 37.67 -29.06 -18.38
N PHE A 193 36.54 -28.85 -19.04
CA PHE A 193 35.25 -29.37 -18.60
C PHE A 193 35.26 -30.90 -18.47
N ASP A 194 35.85 -31.61 -19.43
CA ASP A 194 36.03 -33.06 -19.39
C ASP A 194 36.87 -33.50 -18.18
N ARG A 195 37.96 -32.78 -17.88
CA ARG A 195 38.83 -33.04 -16.72
C ARG A 195 38.08 -32.94 -15.38
N TYR A 196 37.15 -32.00 -15.28
CA TYR A 196 36.31 -31.81 -14.09
C TYR A 196 35.00 -32.61 -14.12
N GLY A 197 34.78 -33.43 -15.16
CA GLY A 197 33.59 -34.28 -15.30
C GLY A 197 32.29 -33.53 -15.59
N LEU A 198 32.37 -32.31 -16.14
CA LEU A 198 31.22 -31.51 -16.53
C LEU A 198 30.71 -31.95 -17.91
N ARG A 199 29.40 -31.93 -18.09
CA ARG A 199 28.74 -32.25 -19.37
C ARG A 199 28.29 -30.97 -20.05
N TYR A 200 28.42 -30.93 -21.36
CA TYR A 200 28.00 -29.81 -22.19
C TYR A 200 27.27 -30.31 -23.44
N PRO A 201 26.42 -29.50 -24.09
CA PRO A 201 25.74 -29.89 -25.31
C PRO A 201 26.71 -30.30 -26.41
N SER A 202 26.38 -31.38 -27.14
CA SER A 202 27.14 -31.84 -28.31
C SER A 202 27.18 -30.75 -29.40
N HIS A 203 26.07 -30.03 -29.55
CA HIS A 203 25.90 -28.95 -30.50
C HIS A 203 25.38 -27.68 -29.83
N PHE A 204 25.79 -26.51 -30.34
CA PHE A 204 25.38 -25.21 -29.83
C PHE A 204 25.01 -24.27 -30.99
N ILE A 205 23.87 -23.59 -30.87
CA ILE A 205 23.45 -22.46 -31.71
C ILE A 205 23.27 -21.25 -30.80
N GLY A 206 23.87 -20.13 -31.17
CA GLY A 206 23.57 -18.90 -30.47
C GLY A 206 24.42 -17.71 -30.89
N LEU A 207 25.66 -17.94 -31.35
CA LEU A 207 26.53 -16.85 -31.80
C LEU A 207 26.09 -16.32 -33.17
N THR A 208 25.67 -17.22 -34.06
CA THR A 208 25.16 -16.88 -35.40
C THR A 208 23.74 -16.35 -35.42
N THR A 209 22.99 -16.52 -34.33
CA THR A 209 21.58 -16.14 -34.21
C THR A 209 21.37 -15.00 -33.21
N MET A 210 22.40 -14.17 -33.00
CA MET A 210 22.36 -13.03 -32.09
C MET A 210 21.45 -11.90 -32.57
N GLY A 211 20.63 -11.35 -31.67
CA GLY A 211 19.81 -10.18 -31.92
C GLY A 211 18.92 -10.33 -33.16
N ARG A 212 19.04 -9.39 -34.12
CA ARG A 212 18.25 -9.41 -35.38
C ARG A 212 18.57 -10.61 -36.28
N ALA A 213 19.63 -11.36 -36.00
CA ALA A 213 19.99 -12.55 -36.75
C ALA A 213 19.21 -13.81 -36.32
N LEU A 214 18.37 -13.75 -35.28
CA LEU A 214 17.46 -14.84 -34.92
C LEU A 214 16.26 -14.89 -35.89
N THR A 215 16.49 -15.40 -37.10
CA THR A 215 15.47 -15.56 -38.15
C THR A 215 15.26 -17.04 -38.49
N CYS A 216 14.10 -17.38 -39.07
CA CYS A 216 13.80 -18.75 -39.51
C CYS A 216 14.87 -19.28 -40.47
N ASP A 217 15.27 -18.48 -41.46
CA ASP A 217 16.28 -18.87 -42.45
C ASP A 217 17.65 -19.16 -41.82
N ASN A 218 18.04 -18.37 -40.81
CA ASN A 218 19.29 -18.58 -40.10
C ASN A 218 19.23 -19.82 -39.19
N LEU A 219 18.12 -20.03 -38.49
CA LEU A 219 17.90 -21.23 -37.69
C LEU A 219 17.92 -22.49 -38.57
N GLU A 220 17.19 -22.50 -39.69
CA GLU A 220 17.20 -23.62 -40.64
C GLU A 220 18.61 -23.92 -41.16
N ARG A 221 19.40 -22.87 -41.46
CA ARG A 221 20.79 -23.04 -41.90
C ARG A 221 21.65 -23.66 -40.80
N CYS A 222 21.49 -23.24 -39.55
CA CYS A 222 22.23 -23.78 -38.41
C CYS A 222 21.82 -25.22 -38.10
N PHE A 223 20.54 -25.57 -38.18
CA PHE A 223 20.11 -26.96 -37.98
C PHE A 223 20.61 -27.89 -39.08
N LYS A 224 20.78 -27.40 -40.32
CA LYS A 224 21.35 -28.19 -41.44
C LYS A 224 22.84 -28.52 -41.27
N THR A 225 23.58 -27.80 -40.43
CA THR A 225 24.99 -28.10 -40.16
C THR A 225 25.18 -29.14 -39.04
N PHE A 226 24.11 -29.62 -38.41
CA PHE A 226 24.17 -30.66 -37.39
C PHE A 226 24.10 -32.07 -37.98
N THR A 227 25.22 -32.78 -37.88
CA THR A 227 25.26 -34.22 -38.13
C THR A 227 24.96 -34.95 -36.82
N LEU A 228 23.71 -35.31 -36.59
CA LEU A 228 23.29 -36.04 -35.39
C LEU A 228 23.64 -37.54 -35.53
N ASP A 229 24.90 -37.90 -35.25
CA ASP A 229 25.35 -39.29 -35.17
C ASP A 229 24.87 -40.00 -33.87
N GLU A 230 25.15 -41.30 -33.72
CA GLU A 230 24.70 -42.09 -32.56
C GLU A 230 25.29 -41.62 -31.21
N THR A 231 26.32 -40.77 -31.25
CA THR A 231 26.99 -40.22 -30.05
C THR A 231 26.53 -38.81 -29.68
N SER A 232 25.90 -38.09 -30.62
CA SER A 232 25.49 -36.68 -30.47
C SER A 232 23.99 -36.55 -30.19
N ASN A 233 23.63 -36.56 -28.90
CA ASN A 233 22.23 -36.67 -28.47
C ASN A 233 21.64 -35.36 -27.88
N THR A 234 22.42 -34.28 -27.81
CA THR A 234 21.96 -33.00 -27.22
C THR A 234 22.41 -31.79 -28.05
N ALA A 235 21.49 -30.86 -28.31
CA ALA A 235 21.78 -29.56 -28.90
C ALA A 235 21.21 -28.45 -28.00
N GLU A 236 21.91 -27.33 -27.88
CA GLU A 236 21.42 -26.13 -27.20
C GLU A 236 21.23 -24.98 -28.20
N LEU A 237 20.07 -24.32 -28.14
CA LEU A 237 19.79 -23.04 -28.76
C LEU A 237 19.70 -21.98 -27.66
N MET A 238 20.66 -21.06 -27.65
CA MET A 238 20.67 -19.91 -26.76
C MET A 238 19.92 -18.73 -27.40
N CYS A 239 19.05 -18.08 -26.63
CA CYS A 239 18.34 -16.88 -27.06
C CYS A 239 18.30 -15.80 -25.96
N HIS A 240 18.03 -14.56 -26.38
CA HIS A 240 17.94 -13.39 -25.50
C HIS A 240 16.58 -12.70 -25.72
N PRO A 241 15.47 -13.33 -25.29
CA PRO A 241 14.14 -12.82 -25.59
C PRO A 241 13.85 -11.57 -24.76
N GLY A 242 13.37 -10.51 -25.40
CA GLY A 242 13.03 -9.26 -24.72
C GLY A 242 11.94 -8.48 -25.44
N TYR A 243 11.10 -7.80 -24.67
CA TYR A 243 10.27 -6.73 -25.21
C TYR A 243 11.09 -5.43 -25.30
N PRO A 244 10.79 -4.51 -26.24
CA PRO A 244 11.51 -3.24 -26.34
C PRO A 244 11.56 -2.49 -25.00
N SER A 245 12.74 -2.16 -24.48
CA SER A 245 12.89 -1.45 -23.20
C SER A 245 13.22 0.03 -23.41
N GLU A 246 12.91 0.87 -22.42
CA GLU A 246 13.42 2.26 -22.39
C GLU A 246 14.92 2.25 -22.07
N ILE A 247 15.67 3.22 -22.61
CA ILE A 247 17.14 3.28 -22.55
C ILE A 247 17.66 3.36 -21.09
N SER A 248 16.83 3.79 -20.13
CA SER A 248 17.20 3.93 -18.71
C SER A 248 16.82 2.74 -17.82
N ILE A 249 16.21 1.67 -18.36
CA ILE A 249 15.66 0.57 -17.55
C ILE A 249 16.30 -0.78 -17.94
N GLY A 250 17.29 -1.20 -17.16
CA GLY A 250 17.93 -2.52 -17.25
C GLY A 250 19.45 -2.46 -17.20
N GLY A 251 20.08 -3.57 -16.80
CA GLY A 251 21.54 -3.68 -16.67
C GLY A 251 21.96 -4.38 -15.39
N CYS A 252 23.27 -4.52 -15.19
CA CYS A 252 23.84 -4.79 -13.87
C CYS A 252 24.43 -3.51 -13.24
N GLY A 253 24.31 -2.34 -13.89
CA GLY A 253 24.95 -1.08 -13.49
C GLY A 253 24.57 0.13 -14.39
N THR A 254 25.31 1.24 -14.30
CA THR A 254 25.03 2.54 -14.99
C THR A 254 25.34 2.57 -16.50
N GLY A 255 25.52 1.40 -17.14
CA GLY A 255 25.77 1.30 -18.57
C GLY A 255 24.47 1.43 -19.38
N GLN A 256 24.57 1.94 -20.61
CA GLN A 256 23.43 1.88 -21.53
C GLN A 256 23.10 0.42 -21.86
N PRO A 257 21.82 0.07 -22.06
CA PRO A 257 21.44 -1.27 -22.51
C PRO A 257 22.19 -1.60 -23.79
N ASP A 258 22.66 -2.84 -23.90
CA ASP A 258 23.26 -3.34 -25.12
C ASP A 258 22.32 -3.17 -26.34
N GLU A 259 22.88 -3.11 -27.56
CA GLU A 259 22.09 -3.01 -28.80
C GLU A 259 21.06 -4.14 -28.98
N PHE A 260 21.17 -5.23 -28.21
CA PHE A 260 20.19 -6.32 -28.15
C PHE A 260 18.81 -5.86 -27.67
N SER A 261 18.76 -4.77 -26.88
CA SER A 261 17.55 -4.12 -26.38
C SER A 261 16.69 -3.43 -27.47
N LEU A 262 17.23 -3.30 -28.68
CA LEU A 262 16.63 -2.55 -29.81
C LEU A 262 16.08 -3.46 -30.93
N THR A 263 15.85 -4.75 -30.63
CA THR A 263 15.28 -5.68 -31.61
C THR A 263 13.77 -5.50 -31.73
N THR A 264 13.31 -5.10 -32.92
CA THR A 264 11.88 -4.88 -33.27
C THR A 264 11.17 -6.14 -33.78
N SER A 265 11.87 -7.28 -33.85
CA SER A 265 11.28 -8.57 -34.17
C SER A 265 10.52 -9.11 -32.95
N SER A 266 9.23 -8.82 -32.95
CA SER A 266 8.26 -9.12 -31.90
C SER A 266 8.17 -10.61 -31.53
N VAL A 267 7.89 -10.86 -30.24
CA VAL A 267 7.50 -12.16 -29.64
C VAL A 267 6.15 -12.68 -30.19
N THR A 268 5.70 -12.25 -31.37
CA THR A 268 4.32 -12.44 -31.84
C THR A 268 4.14 -13.45 -32.96
N THR A 269 5.19 -14.13 -33.44
CA THR A 269 5.04 -15.15 -34.50
C THR A 269 5.33 -16.55 -33.94
N PRO A 270 4.32 -17.43 -33.79
CA PRO A 270 4.53 -18.78 -33.29
C PRO A 270 5.29 -19.64 -34.31
N LEU A 271 6.42 -20.21 -33.91
CA LEU A 271 7.12 -21.27 -34.62
C LEU A 271 6.69 -22.61 -34.02
N VAL A 272 5.60 -23.20 -34.52
CA VAL A 272 5.29 -24.61 -34.32
C VAL A 272 4.82 -25.18 -35.66
N THR A 273 5.69 -25.93 -36.33
CA THR A 273 5.28 -26.89 -37.36
C THR A 273 4.98 -28.23 -36.69
N THR A 274 3.77 -28.71 -36.94
CA THR A 274 3.15 -29.93 -36.40
C THR A 274 3.94 -31.22 -36.69
N THR A 275 4.04 -32.14 -35.73
CA THR A 275 3.93 -33.61 -35.96
C THR A 275 3.54 -34.40 -34.69
N THR A 276 2.29 -34.89 -34.71
CA THR A 276 1.74 -36.17 -34.16
C THR A 276 2.19 -36.78 -32.82
N SER A 277 1.21 -36.78 -31.87
CA SER A 277 0.90 -37.76 -30.78
C SER A 277 1.70 -37.78 -29.46
N PRO A 278 1.08 -38.20 -28.32
CA PRO A 278 -0.23 -37.83 -27.76
C PRO A 278 -0.06 -37.03 -26.45
N THR A 279 -0.82 -35.94 -26.31
CA THR A 279 -0.86 -35.11 -25.10
C THR A 279 -1.62 -35.83 -23.98
N PRO A 280 -1.13 -35.83 -22.72
CA PRO A 280 -1.99 -36.13 -21.58
C PRO A 280 -3.07 -35.05 -21.51
N THR A 281 -4.33 -35.46 -21.54
CA THR A 281 -5.47 -34.58 -21.35
C THR A 281 -5.47 -34.07 -19.90
N TRP A 282 -5.07 -32.81 -19.73
CA TRP A 282 -5.46 -32.00 -18.57
C TRP A 282 -6.62 -31.10 -19.01
N ASN A 283 -7.71 -31.14 -18.23
CA ASN A 283 -8.95 -30.42 -18.53
C ASN A 283 -8.70 -28.91 -18.72
N ALA A 284 -9.17 -28.38 -19.84
CA ALA A 284 -9.06 -26.95 -20.20
C ALA A 284 -9.96 -26.02 -19.34
N SER A 285 -10.66 -26.54 -18.34
CA SER A 285 -11.49 -25.76 -17.41
C SER A 285 -10.68 -25.08 -16.30
N ASP A 286 -9.43 -25.47 -16.06
CA ASP A 286 -8.58 -24.88 -15.00
C ASP A 286 -7.67 -23.75 -15.51
N TYR A 287 -7.82 -23.33 -16.77
CA TYR A 287 -6.97 -22.34 -17.45
C TYR A 287 -7.75 -21.13 -18.00
N GLN A 288 -8.79 -20.68 -17.28
CA GLN A 288 -9.46 -19.41 -17.55
C GLN A 288 -8.97 -18.22 -16.72
N SER A 289 -7.98 -18.39 -15.85
CA SER A 289 -7.30 -17.27 -15.18
C SER A 289 -5.85 -17.16 -15.67
N ASN A 290 -5.46 -15.98 -16.15
CA ASN A 290 -4.10 -15.57 -16.57
C ASN A 290 -3.78 -15.58 -18.08
N SER A 291 -4.79 -15.56 -18.95
CA SER A 291 -4.66 -15.09 -20.36
C SER A 291 -4.89 -13.57 -20.52
N ASP A 292 -5.24 -12.85 -19.45
CA ASP A 292 -5.70 -11.46 -19.52
C ASP A 292 -4.61 -10.41 -19.79
N TYR A 293 -3.33 -10.75 -19.58
CA TYR A 293 -2.22 -9.81 -19.78
C TYR A 293 -1.92 -9.52 -21.26
N TYR A 294 -2.26 -10.44 -22.18
CA TYR A 294 -2.05 -10.23 -23.63
C TYR A 294 -3.33 -9.86 -24.39
N ASN A 295 -4.51 -10.22 -23.88
CA ASN A 295 -5.78 -9.69 -24.39
C ASN A 295 -5.97 -8.20 -24.04
N SER A 296 -5.30 -7.69 -22.99
CA SER A 296 -5.32 -6.27 -22.61
C SER A 296 -4.64 -5.31 -23.59
N LEU A 297 -4.02 -5.81 -24.66
CA LEU A 297 -3.53 -4.99 -25.77
C LEU A 297 -4.58 -4.79 -26.87
N ILE A 298 -5.70 -5.53 -26.84
CA ILE A 298 -6.76 -5.49 -27.87
C ILE A 298 -8.11 -5.09 -27.27
N ASN A 299 -8.36 -5.35 -25.98
CA ASN A 299 -9.56 -4.87 -25.26
C ASN A 299 -9.27 -4.66 -23.76
N PRO A 300 -9.67 -3.52 -23.14
CA PRO A 300 -9.50 -3.33 -21.70
C PRO A 300 -10.30 -4.40 -20.92
N ARG A 301 -9.67 -4.98 -19.90
CA ARG A 301 -10.27 -6.02 -19.04
C ARG A 301 -11.17 -5.41 -17.96
N LYS A 302 -11.97 -6.19 -17.25
CA LYS A 302 -12.76 -5.68 -16.11
C LYS A 302 -11.82 -5.25 -14.97
N PHE A 303 -12.12 -4.15 -14.29
CA PHE A 303 -11.47 -3.78 -13.03
C PHE A 303 -11.82 -4.80 -11.94
N ASP A 304 -10.84 -5.16 -11.12
CA ASP A 304 -10.99 -6.07 -9.99
C ASP A 304 -10.26 -5.55 -8.74
N GLN A 305 -10.39 -6.27 -7.62
CA GLN A 305 -9.75 -5.88 -6.37
C GLN A 305 -8.20 -5.92 -6.45
N SER A 306 -7.61 -6.72 -7.36
CA SER A 306 -6.16 -6.70 -7.57
C SER A 306 -5.73 -5.37 -8.20
N ASP A 307 -6.51 -4.79 -9.10
CA ASP A 307 -6.27 -3.43 -9.59
C ASP A 307 -6.41 -2.40 -8.49
N ASN A 308 -7.46 -2.51 -7.67
CA ASN A 308 -7.69 -1.59 -6.56
C ASN A 308 -6.48 -1.53 -5.61
N LEU A 309 -5.87 -2.68 -5.32
CA LEU A 309 -4.66 -2.77 -4.50
C LEU A 309 -3.40 -2.20 -5.18
N ARG A 310 -3.35 -2.19 -6.52
CA ARG A 310 -2.21 -1.65 -7.29
C ARG A 310 -2.21 -0.13 -7.41
N LEU A 311 -3.34 0.52 -7.14
CA LEU A 311 -3.45 1.97 -7.22
C LEU A 311 -2.54 2.61 -6.19
N ASP A 312 -1.82 3.63 -6.64
CA ASP A 312 -1.06 4.49 -5.76
C ASP A 312 -2.01 5.29 -4.87
N ARG A 313 -1.63 5.44 -3.59
CA ARG A 313 -2.40 6.22 -2.63
C ARG A 313 -1.61 7.47 -2.28
N LEU A 314 -2.18 8.63 -2.59
CA LEU A 314 -1.54 9.93 -2.40
C LEU A 314 -2.09 10.60 -1.15
N SER A 315 -1.24 11.26 -0.38
CA SER A 315 -1.67 11.97 0.83
C SER A 315 -0.71 13.09 1.22
N SER A 316 -1.18 13.93 2.15
CA SER A 316 -0.39 14.97 2.82
C SER A 316 0.36 15.92 1.86
N PRO A 317 -0.30 16.51 0.84
CA PRO A 317 0.37 17.50 0.00
C PRO A 317 0.75 18.74 0.84
N GLN A 318 1.99 19.21 0.72
CA GLN A 318 2.47 20.44 1.37
C GLN A 318 3.27 21.29 0.39
N PHE A 319 2.94 22.57 0.29
CA PHE A 319 3.75 23.52 -0.49
C PHE A 319 5.16 23.68 0.07
N HIS A 320 6.11 23.96 -0.81
CA HIS A 320 7.41 24.47 -0.41
C HIS A 320 7.22 25.83 0.30
N PRO A 321 7.76 26.01 1.53
CA PRO A 321 7.19 26.93 2.51
C PRO A 321 7.60 28.40 2.33
N ILE A 322 8.24 28.74 1.22
CA ILE A 322 8.66 30.12 0.88
C ILE A 322 8.03 30.59 -0.43
N ASN A 323 8.22 29.82 -1.51
CA ASN A 323 7.83 30.24 -2.85
C ASN A 323 6.50 29.62 -3.32
N GLY A 324 6.05 28.51 -2.72
CA GLY A 324 4.85 27.79 -3.14
C GLY A 324 4.89 27.23 -4.57
N LYS A 325 6.06 27.18 -5.21
CA LYS A 325 6.22 26.74 -6.61
C LYS A 325 6.24 25.23 -6.81
N SER A 326 6.27 24.49 -5.71
CA SER A 326 6.34 23.05 -5.68
C SER A 326 5.62 22.52 -4.45
N ILE A 327 5.31 21.23 -4.48
CA ILE A 327 4.75 20.50 -3.34
C ILE A 327 5.57 19.24 -3.04
N ILE A 328 5.57 18.82 -1.77
CA ILE A 328 5.93 17.48 -1.36
C ILE A 328 4.66 16.72 -0.98
N TYR A 329 4.60 15.43 -1.27
CA TYR A 329 3.51 14.55 -0.85
C TYR A 329 4.01 13.13 -0.60
N LEU A 330 3.19 12.33 0.09
CA LEU A 330 3.43 10.91 0.29
C LEU A 330 2.73 10.09 -0.79
N ARG A 331 3.42 9.08 -1.31
CA ARG A 331 2.87 8.08 -2.23
C ARG A 331 3.09 6.69 -1.64
N ARG A 332 1.99 6.00 -1.33
CA ARG A 332 2.00 4.59 -0.94
C ARG A 332 1.79 3.70 -2.15
N GLN A 333 2.61 2.68 -2.28
CA GLN A 333 2.59 1.71 -3.38
C GLN A 333 2.68 0.28 -2.83
N TYR A 334 2.12 -0.69 -3.56
CA TYR A 334 2.23 -2.11 -3.23
C TYR A 334 3.30 -2.80 -4.07
N HIS A 335 3.96 -3.80 -3.50
CA HIS A 335 4.97 -4.57 -4.22
C HIS A 335 4.33 -5.29 -5.40
N MET A 336 4.99 -5.23 -6.55
CA MET A 336 4.52 -5.87 -7.77
C MET A 336 5.52 -6.94 -8.20
N PRO A 337 5.05 -8.15 -8.59
CA PRO A 337 3.65 -8.48 -8.93
C PRO A 337 2.81 -9.13 -7.81
N ASP A 338 3.39 -9.49 -6.67
CA ASP A 338 2.72 -10.37 -5.68
C ASP A 338 1.80 -9.64 -4.69
N LEU A 339 1.79 -8.30 -4.69
CA LEU A 339 1.03 -7.45 -3.75
C LEU A 339 1.37 -7.71 -2.28
N ARG A 340 2.51 -8.36 -2.01
CA ARG A 340 2.98 -8.65 -0.65
C ARG A 340 3.84 -7.51 -0.14
N GLY A 341 3.23 -6.72 0.72
CA GLY A 341 3.87 -5.56 1.32
C GLY A 341 3.64 -4.30 0.51
N SER A 342 3.81 -3.18 1.19
CA SER A 342 3.72 -1.85 0.60
C SER A 342 4.91 -1.02 1.05
N THR A 343 5.14 0.10 0.38
CA THR A 343 6.10 1.12 0.80
C THR A 343 5.46 2.49 0.64
N THR A 344 5.87 3.44 1.47
CA THR A 344 5.46 4.84 1.33
C THR A 344 6.73 5.67 1.15
N THR A 345 6.76 6.50 0.11
CA THR A 345 7.91 7.36 -0.22
C THR A 345 7.48 8.82 -0.35
N LEU A 346 8.45 9.73 -0.21
CA LEU A 346 8.28 11.17 -0.41
C LEU A 346 8.49 11.52 -1.87
N HIS A 347 7.61 12.35 -2.43
CA HIS A 347 7.65 12.81 -3.82
C HIS A 347 7.59 14.33 -3.86
N TRP A 348 8.39 14.91 -4.73
CA TRP A 348 8.38 16.33 -5.08
C TRP A 348 7.64 16.52 -6.40
N LEU A 349 6.77 17.51 -6.48
CA LEU A 349 6.14 17.95 -7.72
C LEU A 349 6.41 19.44 -7.93
N ASP A 350 7.01 19.76 -9.07
CA ASP A 350 7.18 21.12 -9.54
C ASP A 350 5.91 21.59 -10.26
N LEU A 351 5.31 22.71 -9.82
CA LEU A 351 4.01 23.16 -10.30
C LEU A 351 4.08 23.93 -11.63
N GLU A 352 5.26 24.44 -12.00
CA GLU A 352 5.46 25.16 -13.26
C GLU A 352 5.66 24.17 -14.42
N THR A 353 6.45 23.13 -14.20
CA THR A 353 6.81 22.12 -15.20
C THR A 353 5.93 20.87 -15.15
N ASN A 354 5.16 20.70 -14.07
CA ASN A 354 4.35 19.52 -13.77
C ASN A 354 5.18 18.21 -13.71
N LYS A 355 6.46 18.32 -13.36
CA LYS A 355 7.37 17.17 -13.24
C LYS A 355 7.44 16.67 -11.80
N THR A 356 7.32 15.36 -11.65
CA THR A 356 7.46 14.68 -10.36
C THR A 356 8.84 14.05 -10.22
N VAL A 357 9.41 14.10 -9.02
CA VAL A 357 10.64 13.43 -8.62
C VAL A 357 10.39 12.66 -7.34
N GLN A 358 10.74 11.37 -7.31
CA GLN A 358 10.72 10.59 -6.08
C GLN A 358 11.96 10.94 -5.24
N LEU A 359 11.76 11.47 -4.03
CA LEU A 359 12.84 11.94 -3.17
C LEU A 359 13.51 10.79 -2.41
N THR A 360 12.72 9.86 -1.87
CA THR A 360 13.24 8.75 -1.06
C THR A 360 13.23 7.42 -1.80
N ARG A 361 14.28 6.62 -1.60
CA ARG A 361 14.38 5.26 -2.16
C ARG A 361 13.24 4.38 -1.63
N PRO A 362 12.54 3.61 -2.49
CA PRO A 362 11.52 2.68 -2.03
C PRO A 362 12.19 1.46 -1.39
N ILE A 363 11.74 1.09 -0.20
CA ILE A 363 12.16 -0.13 0.50
C ILE A 363 10.88 -0.85 0.93
N TRP A 364 10.63 -2.04 0.40
CA TRP A 364 9.39 -2.76 0.65
C TRP A 364 9.23 -3.12 2.13
N GLY A 365 8.04 -2.87 2.69
CA GLY A 365 7.77 -2.96 4.12
C GLY A 365 8.22 -1.74 4.93
N LYS A 366 8.86 -0.75 4.28
CA LYS A 366 9.24 0.52 4.91
C LYS A 366 8.37 1.69 4.46
N HIS A 367 8.05 2.57 5.38
CA HIS A 367 7.05 3.63 5.20
C HIS A 367 7.57 4.96 5.70
N ASP A 368 7.62 5.95 4.82
CA ASP A 368 7.77 7.35 5.18
C ASP A 368 6.40 7.95 5.54
N GLN A 369 6.33 8.67 6.65
CA GLN A 369 5.09 9.15 7.26
C GLN A 369 5.30 10.51 7.94
N GLN A 370 4.22 11.25 8.18
CA GLN A 370 4.18 12.51 8.97
C GLN A 370 5.40 13.44 8.74
N PHE A 371 5.52 14.00 7.55
CA PHE A 371 6.63 14.91 7.23
C PHE A 371 6.29 16.38 7.48
N PHE A 372 7.30 17.15 7.90
CA PHE A 372 7.19 18.58 8.18
C PHE A 372 8.44 19.33 7.72
N TRP A 373 8.23 20.53 7.18
CA TRP A 373 9.32 21.48 6.91
C TRP A 373 9.91 22.03 8.21
N VAL A 374 11.22 21.85 8.42
CA VAL A 374 11.96 22.46 9.53
C VAL A 374 12.70 23.73 9.10
N ASP A 375 12.99 23.85 7.81
CA ASP A 375 13.45 25.10 7.18
C ASP A 375 12.96 25.17 5.72
N ASN A 376 13.62 25.92 4.83
CA ASN A 376 13.23 26.02 3.42
C ASN A 376 13.86 24.95 2.50
N LYS A 377 14.72 24.07 3.01
CA LYS A 377 15.36 22.98 2.25
C LYS A 377 15.22 21.63 2.94
N THR A 378 14.90 21.60 4.22
CA THR A 378 14.98 20.42 5.06
C THR A 378 13.60 20.05 5.58
N ILE A 379 13.29 18.76 5.47
CA ILE A 379 12.12 18.14 6.07
C ILE A 379 12.55 17.13 7.12
N LEU A 380 11.76 17.03 8.19
CA LEU A 380 11.79 15.94 9.15
C LEU A 380 10.57 15.05 8.93
N PHE A 381 10.72 13.74 9.06
CA PHE A 381 9.64 12.78 8.84
C PHE A 381 9.86 11.51 9.65
N LEU A 382 8.80 10.74 9.88
CA LEU A 382 8.87 9.42 10.52
C LEU A 382 9.12 8.33 9.49
N SER A 383 9.95 7.35 9.84
CA SER A 383 10.15 6.16 9.01
C SER A 383 10.64 4.97 9.80
N ASN A 384 10.15 3.77 9.48
CA ASN A 384 10.64 2.50 10.03
C ASN A 384 11.87 1.95 9.28
N ARG A 385 12.53 2.77 8.46
CA ARG A 385 13.73 2.40 7.67
C ARG A 385 14.99 2.22 8.52
N ALA A 386 14.94 2.52 9.83
CA ALA A 386 16.05 2.27 10.75
C ALA A 386 16.48 0.79 10.69
N SER A 387 17.76 0.53 11.00
CA SER A 387 18.31 -0.84 11.02
C SER A 387 17.61 -1.77 12.01
N THR A 388 17.08 -1.20 13.11
CA THR A 388 16.25 -1.90 14.10
C THR A 388 14.86 -2.26 13.57
N GLY A 389 14.40 -1.59 12.50
CA GLY A 389 13.04 -1.69 11.99
C GLY A 389 12.01 -0.85 12.75
N LEU A 390 12.42 -0.13 13.80
CA LEU A 390 11.57 0.79 14.55
C LEU A 390 11.36 2.10 13.78
N ASN A 391 10.19 2.70 13.94
CA ASN A 391 9.92 4.07 13.50
C ASN A 391 10.81 5.06 14.25
N GLN A 392 11.56 5.86 13.51
CA GLN A 392 12.43 6.91 14.03
C GLN A 392 12.24 8.19 13.20
N ILE A 393 12.75 9.32 13.70
CA ILE A 393 12.74 10.58 12.96
C ILE A 393 13.95 10.60 12.01
N PHE A 394 13.69 10.96 10.75
CA PHE A 394 14.68 11.13 9.69
C PHE A 394 14.65 12.56 9.16
N GLN A 395 15.81 13.04 8.75
CA GLN A 395 16.02 14.28 8.04
C GLN A 395 16.26 14.01 6.56
N LEU A 396 15.60 14.77 5.69
CA LEU A 396 15.94 14.86 4.26
C LEU A 396 16.18 16.32 3.90
N THR A 397 17.36 16.61 3.35
CA THR A 397 17.73 17.95 2.88
C THR A 397 17.74 17.97 1.36
N LEU A 398 16.95 18.86 0.78
CA LEU A 398 16.84 19.04 -0.66
C LEU A 398 18.09 19.71 -1.24
N PRO A 399 18.54 19.27 -2.43
CA PRO A 399 19.56 19.99 -3.18
C PRO A 399 19.03 21.33 -3.68
N GLU A 400 19.92 22.19 -4.17
CA GLU A 400 19.54 23.53 -4.65
C GLU A 400 18.53 23.49 -5.80
N ASN A 401 18.68 22.51 -6.69
CA ASN A 401 17.79 22.29 -7.82
C ASN A 401 17.27 20.86 -7.77
N VAL A 402 15.97 20.69 -7.50
CA VAL A 402 15.32 19.37 -7.59
C VAL A 402 14.98 19.10 -9.06
N SER A 403 15.72 18.20 -9.69
CA SER A 403 15.58 17.81 -11.10
C SER A 403 15.15 16.35 -11.22
N PRO A 404 14.41 15.95 -12.28
CA PRO A 404 14.13 14.55 -12.59
C PRO A 404 15.37 13.65 -12.77
N THR A 405 16.55 14.24 -12.90
CA THR A 405 17.83 13.53 -13.04
C THR A 405 18.51 13.23 -11.71
N ILE A 406 17.97 13.69 -10.58
CA ILE A 406 18.52 13.33 -9.27
C ILE A 406 18.17 11.87 -8.98
N ASP A 407 19.17 11.12 -8.52
CA ASP A 407 18.95 9.87 -7.82
C ASP A 407 18.13 10.08 -6.52
N PHE A 408 17.86 9.01 -5.78
CA PHE A 408 17.25 9.15 -4.46
C PHE A 408 18.16 9.94 -3.50
N ILE A 409 17.55 10.73 -2.63
CA ILE A 409 18.23 11.40 -1.53
C ILE A 409 18.17 10.44 -0.34
N ASP A 410 19.34 10.01 0.13
CA ASP A 410 19.45 9.14 1.30
C ASP A 410 19.15 9.96 2.58
N PRO A 411 18.07 9.64 3.32
CA PRO A 411 17.73 10.37 4.53
C PRO A 411 18.67 10.02 5.68
N ILE A 412 18.90 10.99 6.56
CA ILE A 412 19.75 10.85 7.74
C ILE A 412 18.85 10.57 8.93
N GLN A 413 19.08 9.46 9.63
CA GLN A 413 18.39 9.16 10.88
C GLN A 413 18.86 10.14 11.97
N ILE A 414 17.93 10.85 12.62
CA ILE A 414 18.26 11.83 13.68
C ILE A 414 17.92 11.36 15.09
N THR A 415 17.11 10.31 15.24
CA THR A 415 16.84 9.66 16.54
C THR A 415 17.17 8.18 16.52
N ASN A 416 17.53 7.61 17.67
CA ASN A 416 17.79 6.19 17.81
C ASN A 416 17.23 5.68 19.14
N TYR A 417 15.91 5.85 19.34
CA TYR A 417 15.23 5.36 20.53
C TYR A 417 15.03 3.84 20.46
N PRO A 418 15.01 3.17 21.61
CA PRO A 418 14.75 1.73 21.71
C PRO A 418 13.26 1.36 21.56
N LEU A 419 12.39 2.33 21.29
CA LEU A 419 10.96 2.18 21.02
C LEU A 419 10.61 2.88 19.70
N ASP A 420 9.46 2.50 19.13
CA ASP A 420 8.85 3.24 18.02
C ASP A 420 8.53 4.68 18.44
N ILE A 421 8.83 5.63 17.54
CA ILE A 421 8.23 6.96 17.55
C ILE A 421 6.96 6.89 16.70
N ASP A 422 5.81 7.02 17.34
CA ASP A 422 4.51 6.80 16.69
C ASP A 422 3.98 8.07 16.01
N ASN A 423 4.33 9.25 16.54
CA ASN A 423 3.83 10.53 16.06
C ASN A 423 4.91 11.61 16.07
N LEU A 424 4.76 12.62 15.20
CA LEU A 424 5.64 13.77 15.05
C LEU A 424 4.83 15.05 14.75
N LEU A 425 5.22 16.16 15.38
CA LEU A 425 4.81 17.52 15.01
C LEU A 425 6.01 18.46 15.12
N VAL A 426 6.20 19.36 14.16
CA VAL A 426 7.32 20.31 14.14
C VAL A 426 6.82 21.75 14.11
N ASN A 427 7.31 22.57 15.02
CA ASN A 427 7.21 24.02 14.91
C ASN A 427 8.48 24.58 14.25
N ARG A 428 8.34 25.00 12.99
CA ARG A 428 9.43 25.55 12.17
C ARG A 428 10.05 26.81 12.75
N GLN A 429 9.23 27.73 13.27
CA GLN A 429 9.68 29.05 13.70
C GLN A 429 10.51 28.98 14.99
N ALA A 430 10.05 28.18 15.95
CA ALA A 430 10.71 27.98 17.22
C ALA A 430 11.79 26.90 17.17
N THR A 431 11.92 26.15 16.06
CA THR A 431 12.77 24.96 15.97
C THR A 431 12.52 23.97 17.11
N ARG A 432 11.25 23.69 17.36
CA ARG A 432 10.78 22.73 18.37
C ARG A 432 10.08 21.56 17.69
N LEU A 433 10.10 20.40 18.33
CA LEU A 433 9.31 19.26 17.92
C LEU A 433 8.62 18.60 19.10
N ALA A 434 7.49 17.96 18.81
CA ALA A 434 6.80 17.02 19.67
C ALA A 434 6.84 15.65 18.99
N PHE A 435 7.04 14.59 19.76
CA PHE A 435 6.88 13.22 19.28
C PHE A 435 6.22 12.34 20.34
N SER A 436 5.67 11.18 19.97
CA SER A 436 5.18 10.22 20.98
C SER A 436 5.87 8.88 20.90
N CYS A 437 5.95 8.21 22.05
CA CYS A 437 6.30 6.80 22.19
C CYS A 437 5.26 6.13 23.09
N GLN A 438 5.02 4.84 22.88
CA GLN A 438 4.26 4.02 23.83
C GLN A 438 5.10 3.66 25.07
N VAL A 439 4.84 4.34 26.19
CA VAL A 439 5.52 4.10 27.48
C VAL A 439 4.53 3.69 28.56
N TYR A 440 5.00 3.02 29.62
CA TYR A 440 4.15 2.86 30.81
C TYR A 440 4.06 4.20 31.54
N ALA A 441 2.85 4.57 31.99
CA ALA A 441 2.53 5.88 32.57
C ALA A 441 3.59 6.40 33.57
N ASN A 442 4.09 5.53 34.44
CA ASN A 442 5.02 5.86 35.51
C ASN A 442 6.49 5.46 35.24
N LEU A 443 6.85 5.09 34.01
CA LEU A 443 8.19 4.66 33.64
C LEU A 443 8.78 5.55 32.55
N THR A 444 10.11 5.70 32.56
CA THR A 444 10.83 6.30 31.43
C THR A 444 10.84 5.37 30.21
N ILE A 445 11.29 5.87 29.06
CA ILE A 445 11.49 5.06 27.85
C ILE A 445 12.38 3.84 28.13
N GLN A 446 13.52 4.03 28.79
CA GLN A 446 14.43 2.91 29.08
C GLN A 446 13.82 1.90 30.04
N GLN A 447 13.16 2.37 31.11
CA GLN A 447 12.48 1.48 32.06
C GLN A 447 11.32 0.71 31.41
N THR A 448 10.62 1.32 30.45
CA THR A 448 9.60 0.65 29.64
C THR A 448 10.21 -0.51 28.85
N VAL A 449 11.35 -0.29 28.19
CA VAL A 449 12.07 -1.33 27.44
C VAL A 449 12.52 -2.46 28.36
N ASP A 450 13.13 -2.14 29.50
CA ASP A 450 13.62 -3.13 30.45
C ASP A 450 12.46 -4.01 30.97
N ARG A 451 11.30 -3.40 31.22
CA ARG A 451 10.07 -4.10 31.59
C ARG A 451 9.56 -4.99 30.46
N GLN A 452 9.48 -4.50 29.22
CA GLN A 452 9.05 -5.31 28.08
C GLN A 452 9.95 -6.53 27.86
N LEU A 453 11.26 -6.36 27.94
CA LEU A 453 12.22 -7.46 27.82
C LEU A 453 12.04 -8.49 28.95
N THR A 454 11.79 -8.02 30.17
CA THR A 454 11.51 -8.89 31.32
C THR A 454 10.19 -9.67 31.14
N GLU A 455 9.14 -9.00 30.68
CA GLU A 455 7.83 -9.59 30.40
C GLU A 455 7.93 -10.65 29.29
N GLN A 456 8.60 -10.32 28.18
CA GLN A 456 8.86 -11.26 27.08
C GLN A 456 9.69 -12.47 27.53
N ALA A 457 10.77 -12.25 28.29
CA ALA A 457 11.63 -13.33 28.80
C ALA A 457 10.92 -14.25 29.78
N SER A 458 9.87 -13.77 30.46
CA SER A 458 9.10 -14.59 31.39
C SER A 458 8.31 -15.72 30.71
N GLY A 459 8.06 -15.62 29.40
CA GLY A 459 7.27 -16.59 28.64
C GLY A 459 5.79 -16.69 29.06
N ARG A 460 5.29 -15.75 29.87
CA ARG A 460 3.90 -15.75 30.35
C ARG A 460 2.94 -15.42 29.21
N SER A 461 1.89 -16.23 29.08
CA SER A 461 0.76 -16.01 28.15
C SER A 461 -0.50 -15.50 28.85
N ILE A 462 -0.36 -15.02 30.10
CA ILE A 462 -1.47 -14.58 30.95
C ILE A 462 -1.45 -13.06 31.02
N TYR A 463 -2.57 -12.43 30.68
CA TYR A 463 -2.80 -11.02 30.92
C TYR A 463 -3.64 -10.83 32.19
N GLN A 464 -3.32 -9.80 32.97
CA GLN A 464 -4.08 -9.38 34.13
C GLN A 464 -4.63 -7.98 33.86
N PHE A 465 -5.93 -7.80 34.08
CA PHE A 465 -6.60 -6.52 33.97
C PHE A 465 -7.42 -6.27 35.23
N ASP A 466 -7.35 -5.07 35.76
CA ASP A 466 -8.07 -4.58 36.94
C ASP A 466 -9.01 -3.39 36.62
N LYS A 467 -9.01 -2.95 35.35
CA LYS A 467 -9.89 -1.91 34.82
C LYS A 467 -10.25 -2.16 33.35
N LEU A 468 -11.30 -1.48 32.88
CA LEU A 468 -11.58 -1.36 31.45
C LEU A 468 -10.75 -0.24 30.81
N PHE A 469 -10.44 -0.32 29.51
CA PHE A 469 -10.68 -1.48 28.65
C PHE A 469 -9.67 -2.60 28.89
N ILE A 470 -10.10 -3.85 28.74
CA ILE A 470 -9.14 -4.98 28.66
C ILE A 470 -8.52 -5.09 27.26
N ARG A 471 -9.21 -4.60 26.23
CA ARG A 471 -8.83 -4.62 24.81
C ARG A 471 -9.54 -3.49 24.05
N HIS A 472 -8.92 -2.96 23.00
CA HIS A 472 -9.45 -1.86 22.19
C HIS A 472 -9.04 -2.07 20.72
N TRP A 473 -10.01 -2.04 19.80
CA TRP A 473 -9.89 -2.34 18.38
C TRP A 473 -9.32 -3.72 18.05
N ASP A 474 -8.00 -3.87 18.03
CA ASP A 474 -7.30 -5.11 17.70
C ASP A 474 -6.16 -5.45 18.67
N GLU A 475 -6.04 -4.70 19.77
CA GLU A 475 -4.98 -4.86 20.77
C GLU A 475 -5.51 -5.04 22.21
N TYR A 476 -4.75 -5.76 23.03
CA TYR A 476 -4.98 -5.83 24.47
C TYR A 476 -4.35 -4.62 25.17
N MET A 477 -5.04 -4.06 26.16
CA MET A 477 -4.60 -2.88 26.88
C MET A 477 -3.58 -3.23 27.96
N THR A 478 -2.33 -3.39 27.53
CA THR A 478 -1.21 -3.81 28.40
C THR A 478 -0.72 -2.74 29.38
N GLY A 479 -1.31 -1.53 29.37
CA GLY A 479 -0.95 -0.41 30.25
C GLY A 479 0.08 0.57 29.67
N ARG A 480 0.49 0.39 28.41
CA ARG A 480 1.32 1.36 27.67
C ARG A 480 0.46 2.46 27.04
N ARG A 481 0.94 3.70 27.06
CA ARG A 481 0.28 4.93 26.62
C ARG A 481 1.13 5.72 25.65
N HIS A 482 0.50 6.38 24.67
CA HIS A 482 1.17 7.39 23.86
C HIS A 482 1.40 8.63 24.72
N HIS A 483 2.65 8.87 25.10
CA HIS A 483 3.05 10.08 25.80
C HIS A 483 3.70 11.07 24.81
N PRO A 484 3.31 12.36 24.81
CA PRO A 484 4.01 13.40 24.08
C PRO A 484 5.30 13.79 24.78
N PHE A 485 6.38 13.81 24.01
CA PHE A 485 7.70 14.29 24.39
C PHE A 485 8.00 15.58 23.62
N LEU A 486 8.23 16.68 24.34
CA LEU A 486 8.57 17.98 23.78
C LEU A 486 10.07 18.24 23.84
N VAL A 487 10.67 18.70 22.75
CA VAL A 487 12.11 18.99 22.70
C VAL A 487 12.46 20.12 21.75
N GLN A 488 13.48 20.88 22.11
CA GLN A 488 14.10 21.89 21.25
C GLN A 488 15.14 21.23 20.34
N ILE A 489 15.13 21.55 19.04
CA ILE A 489 16.16 21.11 18.10
C ILE A 489 17.07 22.25 17.67
N ALA A 490 18.30 21.90 17.32
CA ALA A 490 19.29 22.83 16.80
C ALA A 490 20.00 22.24 15.58
N ARG A 491 20.24 23.09 14.58
CA ARG A 491 21.01 22.73 13.40
C ARG A 491 22.50 22.76 13.75
N GLN A 492 23.15 21.63 13.60
CA GLN A 492 24.60 21.47 13.80
C GLN A 492 25.38 22.07 12.62
N THR A 493 26.69 22.23 12.78
CA THR A 493 27.58 22.79 11.73
C THR A 493 27.61 21.98 10.44
N ASN A 494 27.38 20.67 10.53
CA ASN A 494 27.23 19.77 9.38
C ASN A 494 25.85 19.84 8.71
N GLY A 495 24.96 20.70 9.19
CA GLY A 495 23.62 20.91 8.64
C GLY A 495 22.55 19.93 9.15
N ILE A 496 22.91 18.98 10.03
CA ILE A 496 21.98 18.01 10.63
C ILE A 496 21.29 18.62 11.85
N PHE A 497 19.98 18.43 11.98
CA PHE A 497 19.23 18.81 13.17
C PHE A 497 19.36 17.72 14.24
N ASN A 498 19.69 18.14 15.46
CA ASN A 498 19.74 17.27 16.64
C ASN A 498 18.97 17.88 17.80
N PHE A 499 18.64 17.04 18.78
CA PHE A 499 18.03 17.47 20.03
C PHE A 499 19.05 18.31 20.80
N SER A 500 18.63 19.48 21.25
CA SER A 500 19.47 20.42 22.02
C SER A 500 19.31 20.25 23.54
N SER A 501 18.35 19.43 23.96
CA SER A 501 18.01 19.11 25.34
C SER A 501 17.38 17.73 25.41
N GLU A 502 17.29 17.17 26.62
CA GLU A 502 16.49 15.96 26.87
C GLU A 502 15.01 16.26 26.63
N PRO A 503 14.26 15.39 25.95
CA PRO A 503 12.82 15.57 25.78
C PRO A 503 12.06 15.53 27.10
N ILE A 504 11.02 16.35 27.16
CA ILE A 504 10.13 16.47 28.32
C ILE A 504 8.87 15.67 28.04
N ASP A 505 8.64 14.61 28.83
CA ASP A 505 7.36 13.89 28.85
C ASP A 505 6.32 14.75 29.58
N ILE A 506 5.31 15.24 28.85
CA ILE A 506 4.28 16.12 29.43
C ILE A 506 3.14 15.36 30.10
N LEU A 507 3.10 14.03 29.94
CA LEU A 507 2.11 13.18 30.59
C LEU A 507 2.69 12.39 31.75
N PHE A 508 4.00 12.35 32.00
CA PHE A 508 4.52 11.63 33.16
C PHE A 508 4.01 12.19 34.52
N PRO A 509 3.51 11.38 35.48
CA PRO A 509 3.29 9.93 35.45
C PRO A 509 1.81 9.51 35.23
N LEU A 510 1.05 10.29 34.47
CA LEU A 510 -0.38 10.14 34.21
C LEU A 510 -0.68 8.97 33.28
N ASP A 511 -1.71 8.21 33.62
CA ASP A 511 -2.23 7.11 32.80
C ASP A 511 -3.21 7.68 31.79
N SER A 512 -2.69 8.15 30.65
CA SER A 512 -3.46 8.87 29.63
C SER A 512 -2.80 8.77 28.26
N ASP A 513 -3.61 8.76 27.22
CA ASP A 513 -3.14 8.78 25.83
C ASP A 513 -3.21 10.20 25.24
N SER A 514 -2.12 10.63 24.60
CA SER A 514 -2.08 11.76 23.67
C SER A 514 -1.02 11.52 22.58
N PRO A 515 -1.38 11.51 21.29
CA PRO A 515 -2.76 11.57 20.80
C PRO A 515 -3.57 10.35 21.27
N THR A 516 -4.88 10.48 21.23
CA THR A 516 -5.84 9.48 21.73
C THR A 516 -5.89 8.23 20.83
N ARG A 517 -6.31 7.09 21.37
CA ARG A 517 -6.41 5.83 20.60
C ARG A 517 -7.82 5.57 20.09
N PRO A 518 -7.99 4.79 19.02
CA PRO A 518 -6.92 4.24 18.15
C PRO A 518 -6.52 5.19 17.00
N PHE A 519 -7.31 6.24 16.74
CA PHE A 519 -7.22 7.05 15.52
C PHE A 519 -6.65 8.44 15.72
N GLY A 520 -6.33 8.83 16.96
CA GLY A 520 -5.72 10.12 17.23
C GLY A 520 -4.38 10.24 16.50
N ASP A 521 -4.18 11.38 15.87
CA ASP A 521 -2.98 11.72 15.11
C ASP A 521 -2.45 13.06 15.61
N ALA A 522 -1.13 13.18 15.76
CA ALA A 522 -0.50 14.39 16.28
C ALA A 522 -0.78 15.65 15.44
N LYS A 523 -0.90 15.54 14.12
CA LYS A 523 -1.19 16.70 13.25
C LYS A 523 -2.60 17.25 13.50
N ALA A 524 -3.54 16.39 13.91
CA ALA A 524 -4.88 16.80 14.29
C ALA A 524 -4.94 17.24 15.76
N GLN A 525 -4.45 16.40 16.69
CA GLN A 525 -4.70 16.53 18.12
C GLN A 525 -3.66 17.33 18.90
N TRP A 526 -2.58 17.77 18.25
CA TRP A 526 -1.58 18.65 18.86
C TRP A 526 -1.38 19.93 18.06
N SER A 527 -1.04 21.01 18.75
CA SER A 527 -0.71 22.27 18.09
C SER A 527 0.29 23.08 18.90
N PHE A 528 1.33 23.56 18.24
CA PHE A 528 2.17 24.61 18.78
C PHE A 528 1.57 25.98 18.44
N SER A 529 1.69 26.94 19.36
CA SER A 529 1.44 28.35 19.04
C SER A 529 2.41 28.84 17.96
N ALA A 530 2.09 29.96 17.30
CA ALA A 530 2.93 30.50 16.23
C ALA A 530 4.36 30.76 16.70
N SER A 531 4.54 31.33 17.90
CA SER A 531 5.86 31.53 18.50
C SER A 531 6.54 30.24 18.99
N GLY A 532 5.80 29.13 19.12
CA GLY A 532 6.25 27.89 19.74
C GLY A 532 6.48 27.98 21.25
N ASN A 533 5.98 29.03 21.90
CA ASN A 533 6.02 29.19 23.36
C ASN A 533 4.85 28.51 24.06
N SER A 534 3.85 28.02 23.34
CA SER A 534 2.77 27.23 23.91
C SER A 534 2.50 26.01 23.07
N PHE A 535 2.02 24.95 23.73
CA PHE A 535 1.61 23.72 23.10
C PHE A 535 0.25 23.29 23.64
N ALA A 536 -0.64 22.87 22.74
CA ALA A 536 -1.97 22.37 23.06
C ALA A 536 -2.07 20.92 22.60
N TYR A 537 -2.76 20.10 23.38
CA TYR A 537 -2.95 18.69 23.07
C TYR A 537 -4.30 18.18 23.56
N THR A 538 -4.89 17.26 22.81
CA THR A 538 -6.05 16.47 23.25
C THR A 538 -5.60 15.36 24.18
N ARG A 539 -6.32 15.16 25.28
CA ARG A 539 -6.05 14.11 26.27
C ARG A 539 -7.31 13.29 26.54
N GLN A 540 -7.13 11.97 26.58
CA GLN A 540 -8.11 11.03 27.13
C GLN A 540 -7.74 10.66 28.58
N TYR A 541 -8.73 10.59 29.46
CA TYR A 541 -8.56 10.18 30.85
C TYR A 541 -8.78 8.67 30.98
N ASP A 542 -7.71 7.95 31.30
CA ASP A 542 -7.69 6.49 31.30
C ASP A 542 -7.44 5.92 32.70
N GLU A 543 -7.45 6.75 33.75
CA GLU A 543 -7.08 6.34 35.11
C GLU A 543 -8.06 5.34 35.74
N THR A 544 -9.30 5.27 35.25
CA THR A 544 -10.37 4.44 35.80
C THR A 544 -11.14 3.72 34.69
N SER A 545 -11.96 2.73 35.06
CA SER A 545 -12.83 2.01 34.11
C SER A 545 -13.90 2.90 33.46
N GLU A 546 -14.13 4.12 33.96
CA GLU A 546 -15.04 5.10 33.35
C GLU A 546 -14.66 5.43 31.91
N VAL A 547 -13.38 5.24 31.53
CA VAL A 547 -12.91 5.39 30.15
C VAL A 547 -13.77 4.59 29.17
N ALA A 548 -14.36 3.46 29.60
CA ALA A 548 -15.18 2.61 28.74
C ALA A 548 -16.61 3.09 28.50
N TRP A 549 -17.09 4.05 29.30
CA TRP A 549 -18.43 4.62 29.19
C TRP A 549 -18.45 6.08 28.74
N THR A 550 -17.28 6.71 28.60
CA THR A 550 -17.16 8.14 28.30
C THR A 550 -16.52 8.41 26.94
N THR A 551 -17.04 9.42 26.25
CA THR A 551 -16.43 10.02 25.06
C THR A 551 -15.64 11.28 25.41
N ASN A 552 -15.49 11.60 26.71
CA ASN A 552 -14.88 12.83 27.16
C ASN A 552 -13.39 12.89 26.79
N LEU A 553 -13.06 13.87 25.95
CA LEU A 553 -11.70 14.27 25.64
C LEU A 553 -11.58 15.75 25.97
N ASP A 554 -10.42 16.14 26.52
CA ASP A 554 -10.16 17.53 26.89
C ASP A 554 -8.97 18.11 26.15
N ILE A 555 -9.02 19.42 25.91
CA ILE A 555 -7.90 20.21 25.45
C ILE A 555 -7.10 20.73 26.65
N TRP A 556 -5.81 20.41 26.63
CA TRP A 556 -4.82 20.88 27.59
C TRP A 556 -3.84 21.81 26.91
N THR A 557 -3.37 22.83 27.63
CA THR A 557 -2.32 23.74 27.15
C THR A 557 -1.14 23.75 28.11
N ILE A 558 0.07 23.94 27.59
CA ILE A 558 1.30 24.04 28.37
C ILE A 558 2.10 25.27 27.91
N ASP A 559 2.57 26.06 28.88
CA ASP A 559 3.48 27.18 28.63
C ASP A 559 4.94 26.66 28.58
N LEU A 560 5.58 26.88 27.45
CA LEU A 560 6.96 26.49 27.15
C LEU A 560 7.95 27.64 27.32
N SER A 561 7.48 28.84 27.67
CA SER A 561 8.33 30.02 27.91
C SER A 561 8.94 30.05 29.33
N THR A 562 8.33 29.35 30.29
CA THR A 562 8.75 29.33 31.69
C THR A 562 9.26 27.95 32.12
N PRO A 563 10.28 27.86 33.00
CA PRO A 563 10.72 26.58 33.57
C PRO A 563 9.64 25.93 34.45
N GLY A 564 9.62 24.60 34.52
CA GLY A 564 8.71 23.85 35.41
C GLY A 564 7.34 23.54 34.82
N HIS A 565 7.19 23.71 33.50
CA HIS A 565 6.02 23.45 32.65
C HIS A 565 4.88 22.65 33.31
N SER A 566 3.71 23.28 33.41
CA SER A 566 2.50 22.63 33.93
C SER A 566 1.36 22.73 32.93
N SER A 567 0.72 21.60 32.64
CA SER A 567 -0.45 21.58 31.77
C SER A 567 -1.70 22.11 32.47
N VAL A 568 -2.51 22.87 31.74
CA VAL A 568 -3.79 23.42 32.19
C VAL A 568 -4.90 22.91 31.27
N CYS A 569 -5.91 22.24 31.85
CA CYS A 569 -7.11 21.86 31.11
C CYS A 569 -7.96 23.09 30.86
N ILE A 570 -8.19 23.42 29.58
CA ILE A 570 -8.99 24.58 29.20
C ILE A 570 -10.44 24.24 28.88
N THR A 571 -10.82 22.95 28.85
CA THR A 571 -12.17 22.46 28.46
C THR A 571 -12.92 21.67 29.52
N LYS A 572 -12.38 21.56 30.74
CA LYS A 572 -12.86 20.70 31.84
C LYS A 572 -14.37 20.72 32.11
N GLU A 573 -15.08 21.80 31.81
CA GLU A 573 -16.52 21.87 32.04
C GLU A 573 -17.38 21.13 31.01
N ASN A 574 -16.82 20.81 29.84
CA ASN A 574 -17.47 19.95 28.87
C ASN A 574 -17.18 18.49 29.22
N LEU A 575 -18.21 17.67 29.31
CA LEU A 575 -18.06 16.22 29.57
C LEU A 575 -18.18 15.39 28.27
N ALA A 576 -18.31 16.06 27.13
CA ALA A 576 -18.28 15.46 25.81
C ALA A 576 -16.87 15.59 25.19
N THR A 577 -16.74 15.29 23.90
CA THR A 577 -15.45 15.32 23.20
C THR A 577 -15.04 16.74 22.82
N ASP A 578 -13.93 17.23 23.37
CA ASP A 578 -13.17 18.37 22.83
C ASP A 578 -11.83 17.89 22.25
N THR A 579 -11.63 18.12 20.95
CA THR A 579 -10.48 17.58 20.20
C THR A 579 -9.94 18.57 19.18
N ASP A 580 -8.80 18.23 18.61
CA ASP A 580 -8.17 18.90 17.47
C ASP A 580 -7.88 20.39 17.71
N PRO A 581 -7.11 20.71 18.75
CA PRO A 581 -6.74 22.08 19.04
C PRO A 581 -5.82 22.61 17.93
N SER A 582 -6.05 23.86 17.50
CA SER A 582 -5.27 24.51 16.46
C SER A 582 -5.06 25.99 16.80
N TYR A 583 -3.82 26.36 17.13
CA TYR A 583 -3.49 27.75 17.44
C TYR A 583 -3.60 28.62 16.19
N SER A 584 -4.01 29.87 16.41
CA SER A 584 -3.96 30.88 15.37
C SER A 584 -2.51 31.07 14.89
N PRO A 585 -2.28 31.13 13.57
CA PRO A 585 -0.94 31.32 13.03
C PRO A 585 -0.36 32.73 13.28
N THR A 586 -1.17 33.66 13.80
CA THR A 586 -0.77 35.06 14.04
C THR A 586 -0.94 35.52 15.48
N ASN A 587 -1.65 34.76 16.33
CA ASN A 587 -1.92 35.15 17.72
C ASN A 587 -1.91 33.94 18.66
N ASP A 588 -0.85 33.84 19.49
CA ASP A 588 -0.66 32.73 20.43
C ASP A 588 -1.75 32.60 21.51
N SER A 589 -2.55 33.64 21.75
CA SER A 589 -3.65 33.59 22.72
C SER A 589 -4.94 33.03 22.15
N ILE A 590 -4.99 32.79 20.83
CA ILE A 590 -6.19 32.30 20.15
C ILE A 590 -5.97 30.86 19.71
N LEU A 591 -6.90 30.00 20.09
CA LEU A 591 -6.95 28.58 19.76
C LEU A 591 -8.35 28.26 19.25
N VAL A 592 -8.48 27.47 18.18
CA VAL A 592 -9.74 26.82 17.82
C VAL A 592 -9.67 25.33 18.12
N TYR A 593 -10.81 24.71 18.38
CA TYR A 593 -10.90 23.26 18.59
C TYR A 593 -12.29 22.78 18.15
N ARG A 594 -12.39 21.47 17.85
CA ARG A 594 -13.66 20.80 17.57
C ARG A 594 -14.28 20.31 18.87
N SER A 595 -15.60 20.40 18.97
CA SER A 595 -16.34 20.17 20.21
C SER A 595 -17.69 19.49 19.98
N HIS A 596 -17.93 18.39 20.67
CA HIS A 596 -19.25 17.84 20.94
C HIS A 596 -19.88 18.52 22.16
N SER A 597 -21.20 18.43 22.27
CA SER A 597 -21.99 18.96 23.37
C SER A 597 -22.66 17.85 24.21
N ILE A 598 -22.81 16.64 23.68
CA ILE A 598 -23.52 15.53 24.32
C ILE A 598 -22.52 14.47 24.82
N PRO A 599 -22.39 14.29 26.15
CA PRO A 599 -21.55 13.25 26.72
C PRO A 599 -22.00 11.85 26.30
N ARG A 600 -21.04 10.93 26.14
CA ARG A 600 -21.26 9.52 25.75
C ARG A 600 -21.80 9.31 24.34
N TYR A 601 -22.10 10.37 23.59
CA TYR A 601 -22.56 10.25 22.22
C TYR A 601 -21.41 10.55 21.25
N GLU A 602 -20.84 9.50 20.66
CA GLU A 602 -19.71 9.64 19.73
C GLU A 602 -20.10 10.21 18.37
N SER A 603 -21.39 10.17 18.04
CA SER A 603 -21.95 10.67 16.77
C SER A 603 -22.66 12.02 16.93
N ASP A 604 -22.42 12.71 18.04
CA ASP A 604 -22.83 14.10 18.20
C ASP A 604 -22.17 15.00 17.14
N GLN A 605 -22.74 16.17 16.93
CA GLN A 605 -22.24 17.10 15.94
C GLN A 605 -20.94 17.75 16.44
N PHE A 606 -19.86 17.67 15.65
CA PHE A 606 -18.70 18.52 15.88
C PHE A 606 -18.97 19.95 15.46
N LYS A 607 -18.94 20.87 16.43
CA LYS A 607 -18.88 22.33 16.20
C LYS A 607 -17.46 22.84 16.40
N VAL A 608 -17.17 24.05 15.90
CA VAL A 608 -15.89 24.74 16.16
C VAL A 608 -16.07 25.75 17.28
N LYS A 609 -15.21 25.67 18.29
CA LYS A 609 -15.11 26.64 19.38
C LYS A 609 -13.82 27.43 19.30
N VAL A 610 -13.89 28.72 19.62
CA VAL A 610 -12.74 29.62 19.75
C VAL A 610 -12.45 29.84 21.24
N TYR A 611 -11.20 29.65 21.66
CA TYR A 611 -10.65 30.02 22.95
C TYR A 611 -9.69 31.20 22.79
N ASN A 612 -9.85 32.26 23.60
CA ASN A 612 -9.10 33.51 23.47
C ASN A 612 -8.14 33.82 24.65
N GLY A 613 -7.76 32.82 25.43
CA GLY A 613 -6.84 32.98 26.57
C GLY A 613 -7.47 33.50 27.87
N SER A 614 -8.71 34.00 27.84
CA SER A 614 -9.43 34.53 29.02
C SER A 614 -10.56 33.61 29.53
N ASN A 615 -10.54 32.33 29.17
CA ASN A 615 -11.67 31.39 29.32
C ASN A 615 -12.95 31.76 28.57
N THR A 616 -12.94 32.77 27.69
CA THR A 616 -14.08 33.02 26.80
C THR A 616 -14.08 31.97 25.69
N LYS A 617 -15.20 31.26 25.56
CA LYS A 617 -15.45 30.26 24.52
C LYS A 617 -16.59 30.73 23.63
N ILE A 618 -16.33 30.84 22.33
CA ILE A 618 -17.33 31.24 21.34
C ILE A 618 -17.54 30.07 20.39
N THR A 619 -18.79 29.61 20.25
CA THR A 619 -19.18 28.64 19.22
C THR A 619 -19.32 29.37 17.88
N LEU A 620 -18.60 28.92 16.86
CA LEU A 620 -18.75 29.41 15.50
C LEU A 620 -19.93 28.72 14.81
N LEU A 621 -20.64 29.46 13.96
CA LEU A 621 -21.73 28.95 13.12
C LEU A 621 -22.76 28.14 13.93
N ASP A 622 -23.31 28.70 15.01
CA ASP A 622 -24.12 27.91 15.95
C ASP A 622 -25.35 27.23 15.34
N ASN A 623 -25.91 27.79 14.26
CA ASN A 623 -27.03 27.24 13.48
C ASN A 623 -26.61 26.29 12.33
N TRP A 624 -25.33 25.95 12.22
CA TRP A 624 -24.83 25.02 11.23
C TRP A 624 -25.17 23.59 11.62
N ASP A 625 -25.66 22.80 10.66
CA ASP A 625 -26.21 21.46 10.92
C ASP A 625 -25.26 20.32 10.51
N GLN A 626 -24.24 20.61 9.69
CA GLN A 626 -23.29 19.58 9.27
C GLN A 626 -22.18 19.40 10.31
N SER A 627 -21.75 18.15 10.55
CA SER A 627 -20.66 17.88 11.48
C SER A 627 -19.30 18.27 10.86
N ILE A 628 -18.48 19.02 11.60
CA ILE A 628 -17.19 19.52 11.13
C ILE A 628 -16.11 18.45 11.31
N GLN A 629 -15.51 18.02 10.21
CA GLN A 629 -14.50 16.95 10.18
C GLN A 629 -13.08 17.47 10.41
N ALA A 630 -12.74 18.64 9.86
CA ALA A 630 -11.42 19.25 10.04
C ALA A 630 -11.45 20.78 9.92
N VAL A 631 -10.45 21.44 10.50
CA VAL A 631 -10.29 22.90 10.50
C VAL A 631 -8.88 23.27 10.06
N THR A 632 -8.76 24.23 9.14
CA THR A 632 -7.47 24.81 8.72
C THR A 632 -7.55 26.33 8.77
N TRP A 633 -6.62 26.98 9.47
CA TRP A 633 -6.51 28.43 9.52
C TRP A 633 -6.08 29.05 8.19
N SER A 634 -6.65 30.19 7.82
CA SER A 634 -5.99 31.13 6.91
C SER A 634 -4.70 31.66 7.52
N ARG A 635 -3.74 32.08 6.69
CA ARG A 635 -2.43 32.52 7.20
C ARG A 635 -2.46 33.84 7.96
N ASP A 636 -3.48 34.66 7.75
CA ASP A 636 -3.69 35.90 8.52
C ASP A 636 -4.34 35.63 9.89
N GLY A 637 -4.80 34.40 10.14
CA GLY A 637 -5.43 34.01 11.40
C GLY A 637 -6.81 34.64 11.62
N GLN A 638 -7.48 35.09 10.55
CA GLN A 638 -8.83 35.68 10.64
C GLN A 638 -9.93 34.76 10.11
N SER A 639 -9.59 33.79 9.27
CA SER A 639 -10.52 32.97 8.50
C SER A 639 -10.23 31.49 8.73
N LEU A 640 -11.22 30.63 8.47
CA LEU A 640 -11.07 29.18 8.56
C LEU A 640 -11.55 28.50 7.29
N TYR A 641 -10.86 27.43 6.92
CA TYR A 641 -11.36 26.41 6.01
C TYR A 641 -11.88 25.24 6.83
N LEU A 642 -13.09 24.79 6.52
CA LEU A 642 -13.74 23.65 7.17
C LEU A 642 -13.90 22.51 6.17
N GLU A 643 -13.61 21.29 6.58
CA GLU A 643 -14.05 20.08 5.87
C GLU A 643 -15.32 19.56 6.55
N THR A 644 -16.41 19.39 5.81
CA THR A 644 -17.71 18.96 6.37
C THR A 644 -18.38 17.94 5.47
N GLY A 645 -18.97 16.90 6.08
CA GLY A 645 -19.84 15.98 5.36
C GLY A 645 -21.17 16.63 5.02
N GLU A 646 -21.61 16.58 3.76
CA GLU A 646 -22.91 17.11 3.34
C GLU A 646 -23.41 16.36 2.09
N GLU A 647 -24.62 15.81 2.17
CA GLU A 647 -25.28 15.04 1.13
C GLU A 647 -24.39 13.99 0.44
N ALA A 648 -23.71 13.15 1.24
CA ALA A 648 -22.72 12.17 0.78
C ALA A 648 -21.49 12.75 0.07
N GLU A 649 -21.11 13.99 0.33
CA GLU A 649 -19.84 14.58 -0.12
C GLU A 649 -19.03 15.08 1.07
N ASN A 650 -17.70 15.18 0.94
CA ASN A 650 -16.90 15.95 1.90
C ASN A 650 -16.44 17.26 1.26
N VAL A 651 -16.95 18.36 1.81
CA VAL A 651 -16.96 19.67 1.19
C VAL A 651 -16.02 20.59 1.93
N ILE A 652 -15.20 21.33 1.19
CA ILE A 652 -14.40 22.43 1.74
C ILE A 652 -15.27 23.68 1.75
N TYR A 653 -15.46 24.23 2.94
CA TYR A 653 -16.07 25.52 3.20
C TYR A 653 -15.03 26.54 3.63
N TYR A 654 -15.30 27.82 3.39
CA TYR A 654 -14.50 28.93 3.87
C TYR A 654 -15.35 29.91 4.66
N ILE A 655 -14.89 30.24 5.88
CA ILE A 655 -15.47 31.29 6.73
C ILE A 655 -14.65 32.57 6.54
N SER A 656 -15.29 33.63 6.02
CA SER A 656 -14.65 34.92 5.71
C SER A 656 -13.87 35.53 6.86
N ASN A 657 -14.50 35.64 8.04
CA ASN A 657 -13.87 36.13 9.25
C ASN A 657 -14.59 35.55 10.48
N ILE A 658 -13.87 34.84 11.32
CA ILE A 658 -14.45 34.15 12.49
C ILE A 658 -14.80 35.11 13.65
N PHE A 659 -14.29 36.33 13.63
CA PHE A 659 -14.46 37.32 14.70
C PHE A 659 -15.54 38.36 14.41
N THR A 660 -16.00 38.50 13.16
CA THR A 660 -16.93 39.57 12.78
C THR A 660 -18.26 39.08 12.22
N ASP A 661 -18.28 38.45 11.04
CA ASP A 661 -19.49 38.19 10.26
C ASP A 661 -19.76 36.69 10.06
N GLN A 662 -18.72 35.85 10.12
CA GLN A 662 -18.79 34.40 9.94
C GLN A 662 -19.48 33.98 8.63
N THR A 663 -19.35 34.78 7.56
CA THR A 663 -19.93 34.42 6.25
C THR A 663 -19.27 33.16 5.72
N ILE A 664 -20.08 32.13 5.43
CA ILE A 664 -19.61 30.83 4.96
C ILE A 664 -19.90 30.63 3.46
N ILE A 665 -18.92 30.09 2.72
CA ILE A 665 -19.04 29.77 1.30
C ILE A 665 -18.50 28.37 1.00
N SER A 666 -19.21 27.58 0.18
CA SER A 666 -18.72 26.28 -0.31
C SER A 666 -17.71 26.49 -1.44
N LEU A 667 -16.56 25.83 -1.37
CA LEU A 667 -15.49 25.93 -2.37
C LEU A 667 -15.40 24.71 -3.29
N THR A 668 -15.77 23.52 -2.81
CA THR A 668 -15.70 22.26 -3.57
C THR A 668 -17.07 21.57 -3.62
N ARG A 669 -17.29 20.71 -4.62
CA ARG A 669 -18.48 19.84 -4.77
C ARG A 669 -18.15 18.62 -5.63
N ASN A 670 -19.08 17.67 -5.70
CA ASN A 670 -19.09 16.47 -6.55
C ASN A 670 -18.05 15.41 -6.18
N GLY A 671 -17.61 15.36 -4.92
CA GLY A 671 -16.63 14.40 -4.44
C GLY A 671 -16.26 14.61 -2.98
N THR A 672 -15.15 14.01 -2.57
CA THR A 672 -14.66 14.03 -1.20
C THR A 672 -13.29 14.70 -1.17
N SER A 673 -13.16 15.79 -0.40
CA SER A 673 -11.96 16.63 -0.32
C SER A 673 -11.33 16.55 1.07
N HIS A 674 -10.00 16.42 1.16
CA HIS A 674 -9.27 16.33 2.44
C HIS A 674 -7.89 16.99 2.39
N ASN A 675 -7.23 17.11 3.54
CA ASN A 675 -5.80 17.44 3.66
C ASN A 675 -5.41 18.80 3.05
N ILE A 676 -6.16 19.85 3.39
CA ILE A 676 -5.85 21.21 2.94
C ILE A 676 -4.43 21.63 3.37
N ASN A 677 -3.67 22.21 2.44
CA ASN A 677 -2.45 22.95 2.71
C ASN A 677 -2.44 24.26 1.93
N LEU A 678 -2.41 25.39 2.65
CA LEU A 678 -2.45 26.73 2.06
C LEU A 678 -1.13 27.12 1.40
N HIS A 679 -1.23 27.89 0.32
CA HIS A 679 -0.09 28.47 -0.36
C HIS A 679 0.66 29.46 0.56
N PRO A 680 2.01 29.47 0.60
CA PRO A 680 2.79 30.22 1.57
C PRO A 680 2.83 31.74 1.33
N ILE A 681 2.15 32.25 0.29
CA ILE A 681 2.02 33.69 0.01
C ILE A 681 0.58 34.12 -0.33
N ASP A 682 -0.38 33.19 -0.40
CA ASP A 682 -1.77 33.47 -0.81
C ASP A 682 -2.75 32.66 0.06
N ASN A 683 -3.75 33.33 0.64
CA ASN A 683 -4.77 32.66 1.46
C ASN A 683 -5.80 31.92 0.61
N GLN A 684 -6.05 32.34 -0.64
CA GLN A 684 -7.12 31.78 -1.48
C GLN A 684 -6.66 30.66 -2.41
N THR A 685 -5.39 30.26 -2.32
CA THR A 685 -4.82 29.15 -3.08
C THR A 685 -4.40 28.04 -2.12
N PHE A 686 -4.82 26.81 -2.40
CA PHE A 686 -4.45 25.65 -1.58
C PHE A 686 -4.37 24.37 -2.39
N VAL A 687 -3.61 23.40 -1.89
CA VAL A 687 -3.63 22.02 -2.37
C VAL A 687 -4.38 21.14 -1.39
N PHE A 688 -4.99 20.10 -1.93
CA PHE A 688 -5.81 19.16 -1.17
C PHE A 688 -5.85 17.82 -1.91
N THR A 689 -6.27 16.75 -1.23
CA THR A 689 -6.59 15.47 -1.84
C THR A 689 -8.07 15.43 -2.21
N TYR A 690 -8.40 14.95 -3.40
CA TYR A 690 -9.78 14.79 -3.86
C TYR A 690 -9.98 13.42 -4.47
N GLU A 691 -11.14 12.81 -4.19
CA GLU A 691 -11.57 11.54 -4.75
C GLU A 691 -13.08 11.50 -5.00
N SER A 692 -13.52 10.48 -5.74
CA SER A 692 -14.93 10.17 -5.98
C SER A 692 -15.13 8.67 -6.16
N ILE A 693 -16.38 8.22 -6.30
CA ILE A 693 -16.68 6.82 -6.68
C ILE A 693 -16.02 6.44 -8.02
N LEU A 694 -15.70 7.41 -8.88
CA LEU A 694 -15.14 7.20 -10.21
C LEU A 694 -13.62 7.35 -10.27
N GLU A 695 -12.98 7.95 -9.26
CA GLU A 695 -11.53 8.13 -9.24
C GLU A 695 -10.93 8.04 -7.83
N PRO A 696 -9.78 7.35 -7.68
CA PRO A 696 -9.03 7.34 -6.42
C PRO A 696 -8.42 8.70 -6.11
N ALA A 697 -8.07 8.92 -4.83
CA ALA A 697 -7.43 10.14 -4.36
C ALA A 697 -6.26 10.60 -5.25
N ASN A 698 -6.41 11.81 -5.80
CA ASN A 698 -5.35 12.58 -6.44
C ASN A 698 -5.14 13.90 -5.68
N ILE A 699 -3.99 14.53 -5.91
CA ILE A 699 -3.73 15.87 -5.39
C ILE A 699 -4.28 16.89 -6.38
N TYR A 700 -5.04 17.85 -5.87
CA TYR A 700 -5.65 18.94 -6.62
C TYR A 700 -5.16 20.29 -6.12
N LEU A 701 -5.27 21.30 -6.98
CA LEU A 701 -5.05 22.71 -6.67
C LEU A 701 -6.39 23.44 -6.76
N TYR A 702 -6.73 24.18 -5.71
CA TYR A 702 -7.72 25.26 -5.74
C TYR A 702 -6.97 26.59 -5.92
N SER A 703 -7.27 27.35 -6.97
CA SER A 703 -6.66 28.65 -7.22
C SER A 703 -7.49 29.80 -6.64
N SER A 704 -6.86 30.96 -6.44
CA SER A 704 -7.54 32.20 -6.05
C SER A 704 -8.63 32.69 -7.02
N SER A 705 -8.65 32.18 -8.26
CA SER A 705 -9.75 32.43 -9.21
C SER A 705 -10.94 31.49 -9.02
N GLY A 706 -10.90 30.58 -8.04
CA GLY A 706 -11.91 29.55 -7.80
C GLY A 706 -11.81 28.33 -8.71
N SER A 707 -10.71 28.16 -9.46
CA SER A 707 -10.56 26.99 -10.35
C SER A 707 -9.98 25.80 -9.61
N ILE A 708 -10.53 24.61 -9.89
CA ILE A 708 -10.06 23.33 -9.34
C ILE A 708 -9.44 22.52 -10.49
N ARG A 709 -8.22 22.03 -10.29
CA ARG A 709 -7.56 21.14 -11.29
C ARG A 709 -6.68 20.08 -10.63
N PRO A 710 -6.57 18.88 -11.22
CA PRO A 710 -5.65 17.86 -10.73
C PRO A 710 -4.19 18.28 -10.97
N LEU A 711 -3.33 17.99 -9.99
CA LEU A 711 -1.88 18.11 -10.06
C LEU A 711 -1.20 16.77 -10.34
N THR A 712 -1.82 15.67 -9.94
CA THR A 712 -1.28 14.32 -10.13
C THR A 712 -2.20 13.45 -10.96
N ILE A 713 -1.61 12.49 -11.69
CA ILE A 713 -2.34 11.54 -12.54
C ILE A 713 -1.77 10.11 -12.43
N HIS A 714 -1.18 9.75 -11.28
CA HIS A 714 -0.44 8.50 -11.08
C HIS A 714 -1.23 7.25 -11.49
N ASN A 715 -2.52 7.23 -11.16
CA ASN A 715 -3.39 6.09 -11.41
C ASN A 715 -3.97 6.05 -12.84
N LYS A 716 -3.80 7.11 -13.64
CA LYS A 716 -4.45 7.26 -14.96
C LYS A 716 -4.08 6.15 -15.95
N VAL A 717 -2.82 5.73 -15.96
CA VAL A 717 -2.33 4.68 -16.87
C VAL A 717 -2.84 3.29 -16.48
N LEU A 718 -3.02 3.02 -15.19
CA LEU A 718 -3.59 1.76 -14.73
C LEU A 718 -5.09 1.72 -15.04
N LEU A 719 -5.79 2.79 -14.68
CA LEU A 719 -7.24 2.90 -14.87
C LEU A 719 -7.65 2.91 -16.35
N SER A 720 -6.81 3.42 -17.27
CA SER A 720 -7.10 3.37 -18.71
C SER A 720 -7.06 1.96 -19.31
N LYS A 721 -6.52 0.97 -18.59
CA LYS A 721 -6.41 -0.43 -19.04
C LYS A 721 -7.55 -1.31 -18.56
N VAL A 722 -8.45 -0.76 -17.74
CA VAL A 722 -9.57 -1.48 -17.14
C VAL A 722 -10.90 -0.82 -17.52
N LYS A 723 -11.96 -1.63 -17.57
CA LYS A 723 -13.33 -1.17 -17.74
C LYS A 723 -13.97 -0.99 -16.37
N MET A 724 -14.47 0.21 -16.16
CA MET A 724 -15.20 0.65 -14.98
C MET A 724 -16.50 1.29 -15.42
N SER A 725 -17.46 1.39 -14.50
CA SER A 725 -18.59 2.26 -14.71
C SER A 725 -18.10 3.71 -14.79
N THR A 726 -18.57 4.43 -15.80
CA THR A 726 -18.31 5.87 -15.96
C THR A 726 -19.42 6.72 -15.34
N VAL A 727 -20.39 6.09 -14.67
CA VAL A 727 -21.56 6.74 -14.09
C VAL A 727 -21.63 6.37 -12.61
N ALA A 728 -21.78 7.38 -11.76
CA ALA A 728 -22.19 7.23 -10.38
C ALA A 728 -23.27 8.30 -10.15
N GLU A 729 -24.51 7.85 -9.98
CA GLU A 729 -25.68 8.71 -9.87
C GLU A 729 -26.12 8.78 -8.41
N LYS A 730 -26.18 10.00 -7.87
CA LYS A 730 -26.82 10.28 -6.58
C LYS A 730 -28.32 10.40 -6.81
N PHE A 731 -29.13 9.63 -6.09
CA PHE A 731 -30.60 9.70 -6.16
C PHE A 731 -31.20 9.88 -4.75
N SER A 732 -32.45 10.31 -4.70
CA SER A 732 -33.22 10.44 -3.45
C SER A 732 -34.63 9.89 -3.59
N PHE A 733 -35.21 9.53 -2.46
CA PHE A 733 -36.57 9.00 -2.36
C PHE A 733 -37.18 9.33 -0.98
N PRO A 734 -38.52 9.33 -0.85
CA PRO A 734 -39.16 9.41 0.47
C PRO A 734 -38.91 8.11 1.23
N GLY A 735 -38.14 8.19 2.33
CA GLY A 735 -37.86 7.07 3.22
C GLY A 735 -38.86 6.97 4.37
N ALA A 736 -38.43 6.32 5.45
CA ALA A 736 -39.16 6.26 6.70
C ALA A 736 -39.53 7.68 7.17
N LYS A 737 -40.67 7.82 7.85
CA LYS A 737 -41.24 9.12 8.26
C LYS A 737 -41.50 10.12 7.11
N ASN A 738 -41.40 9.69 5.85
CA ASN A 738 -41.46 10.53 4.66
C ASN A 738 -40.33 11.57 4.59
N ASP A 739 -39.21 11.32 5.28
CA ASP A 739 -37.99 12.12 5.19
C ASP A 739 -37.26 11.83 3.87
N THR A 740 -36.40 12.75 3.42
CA THR A 740 -35.63 12.55 2.18
C THR A 740 -34.41 11.67 2.46
N VAL A 741 -34.40 10.48 1.88
CA VAL A 741 -33.29 9.52 1.98
C VAL A 741 -32.54 9.45 0.66
N TRP A 742 -31.23 9.30 0.74
CA TRP A 742 -30.34 9.37 -0.41
C TRP A 742 -29.64 8.05 -0.68
N GLY A 743 -29.21 7.84 -1.92
CA GLY A 743 -28.43 6.68 -2.30
C GLY A 743 -27.61 6.89 -3.56
N TRP A 744 -26.75 5.92 -3.83
CA TRP A 744 -25.92 5.84 -5.01
C TRP A 744 -26.36 4.71 -5.92
N HIS A 745 -26.43 5.01 -7.21
CA HIS A 745 -26.61 4.06 -8.29
C HIS A 745 -25.36 4.04 -9.17
N VAL A 746 -24.73 2.87 -9.29
CA VAL A 746 -23.60 2.66 -10.21
C VAL A 746 -23.96 1.52 -11.15
N PRO A 747 -24.25 1.80 -12.44
CA PRO A 747 -24.59 0.77 -13.40
C PRO A 747 -23.35 -0.08 -13.76
N PRO A 748 -23.55 -1.27 -14.33
CA PRO A 748 -22.45 -2.08 -14.87
C PRO A 748 -21.59 -1.33 -15.89
N GLN A 749 -20.32 -1.70 -16.02
CA GLN A 749 -19.40 -1.08 -17.00
C GLN A 749 -19.84 -1.18 -18.47
N ASN A 750 -20.73 -2.12 -18.80
CA ASN A 750 -21.31 -2.31 -20.14
C ASN A 750 -22.64 -1.56 -20.34
N GLY A 751 -23.03 -0.69 -19.42
CA GLY A 751 -24.26 0.10 -19.48
C GLY A 751 -25.51 -0.66 -19.03
N THR A 752 -26.66 -0.10 -19.36
CA THR A 752 -27.98 -0.52 -18.84
C THR A 752 -28.84 -1.29 -19.86
N SER A 753 -28.28 -1.61 -21.04
CA SER A 753 -29.04 -2.26 -22.12
C SER A 753 -29.40 -3.73 -21.85
N ASN A 754 -28.74 -4.38 -20.90
CA ASN A 754 -28.96 -5.80 -20.55
C ASN A 754 -29.32 -5.95 -19.07
N PRO A 755 -30.17 -6.94 -18.72
CA PRO A 755 -30.50 -7.22 -17.32
C PRO A 755 -29.27 -7.54 -16.45
N ALA A 756 -29.06 -6.80 -15.38
CA ALA A 756 -27.90 -6.91 -14.49
C ALA A 756 -28.29 -7.41 -13.10
N PRO A 757 -27.50 -8.30 -12.46
CA PRO A 757 -27.71 -8.64 -11.06
C PRO A 757 -27.46 -7.42 -10.16
N LEU A 758 -28.09 -7.40 -8.98
CA LEU A 758 -27.97 -6.32 -8.01
C LEU A 758 -26.97 -6.68 -6.90
N ALA A 759 -26.03 -5.78 -6.64
CA ALA A 759 -25.28 -5.70 -5.39
C ALA A 759 -25.84 -4.55 -4.55
N PHE A 760 -26.62 -4.88 -3.53
CA PHE A 760 -27.24 -3.92 -2.60
C PHE A 760 -26.33 -3.75 -1.39
N LEU A 761 -25.64 -2.61 -1.29
CA LEU A 761 -24.59 -2.36 -0.31
C LEU A 761 -25.13 -1.57 0.88
N ILE A 762 -24.82 -2.05 2.09
CA ILE A 762 -25.26 -1.47 3.36
C ILE A 762 -24.02 -1.05 4.16
N HIS A 763 -23.89 0.24 4.47
CA HIS A 763 -22.70 0.75 5.18
C HIS A 763 -22.69 0.37 6.66
N GLY A 764 -21.50 0.45 7.26
CA GLY A 764 -21.28 0.32 8.70
C GLY A 764 -21.55 1.63 9.45
N GLY A 765 -21.13 1.70 10.71
CA GLY A 765 -21.42 2.83 11.61
C GLY A 765 -22.28 2.33 12.78
N PRO A 766 -23.58 2.66 12.84
CA PRO A 766 -24.41 3.10 11.71
C PRO A 766 -24.30 4.58 11.33
N GLN A 767 -23.73 5.42 12.20
CA GLN A 767 -23.56 6.85 11.97
C GLN A 767 -22.37 7.16 11.05
N SER A 768 -22.46 6.68 9.81
CA SER A 768 -21.58 7.01 8.69
C SER A 768 -22.38 7.10 7.39
N SER A 769 -21.76 7.51 6.30
CA SER A 769 -22.40 7.57 4.98
C SER A 769 -21.56 6.88 3.90
N TRP A 770 -22.22 6.34 2.88
CA TRP A 770 -21.60 6.16 1.57
C TRP A 770 -21.35 7.54 0.95
N TYR A 771 -20.15 8.07 1.17
CA TYR A 771 -19.69 9.27 0.49
C TYR A 771 -19.37 9.01 -0.99
N ASN A 772 -19.39 10.06 -1.80
CA ASN A 772 -18.82 10.09 -3.13
C ASN A 772 -17.28 10.04 -3.01
N ALA A 773 -16.77 8.86 -2.70
CA ALA A 773 -15.38 8.61 -2.36
C ALA A 773 -14.90 7.26 -2.90
N TRP A 774 -13.58 7.11 -3.05
CA TRP A 774 -12.98 5.87 -3.52
C TRP A 774 -12.61 4.96 -2.35
N SER A 775 -13.42 3.93 -2.10
CA SER A 775 -13.08 2.96 -1.07
C SER A 775 -12.05 1.94 -1.56
N TYR A 776 -11.05 1.61 -0.74
CA TYR A 776 -10.14 0.47 -0.97
C TYR A 776 -10.66 -0.85 -0.35
N ARG A 777 -11.77 -0.78 0.40
CA ARG A 777 -12.42 -1.93 1.07
C ARG A 777 -13.74 -2.30 0.40
N TRP A 778 -14.70 -1.36 0.37
CA TRP A 778 -16.04 -1.52 -0.20
C TRP A 778 -16.20 -0.67 -1.46
N ASN A 779 -15.42 -1.01 -2.48
CA ASN A 779 -15.35 -0.22 -3.71
C ASN A 779 -16.49 -0.56 -4.68
N PHE A 780 -17.27 0.43 -5.11
CA PHE A 780 -18.41 0.20 -6.02
C PHE A 780 -17.96 -0.35 -7.39
N GLN A 781 -16.80 0.08 -7.90
CA GLN A 781 -16.26 -0.39 -9.18
C GLN A 781 -15.89 -1.88 -9.12
N SER A 782 -15.54 -2.42 -7.94
CA SER A 782 -15.26 -3.86 -7.81
C SER A 782 -16.47 -4.74 -8.08
N PHE A 783 -17.68 -4.21 -7.92
CA PHE A 783 -18.93 -4.91 -8.27
C PHE A 783 -19.42 -4.52 -9.66
N SER A 784 -19.46 -3.21 -9.96
CA SER A 784 -20.02 -2.72 -11.23
C SER A 784 -19.20 -3.15 -12.46
N SER A 785 -17.87 -3.20 -12.35
CA SER A 785 -17.01 -3.74 -13.39
C SER A 785 -17.22 -5.23 -13.64
N GLN A 786 -17.65 -5.97 -12.61
CA GLN A 786 -17.95 -7.40 -12.73
C GLN A 786 -19.30 -7.67 -13.40
N GLY A 787 -20.15 -6.65 -13.51
CA GLY A 787 -21.43 -6.69 -14.22
C GLY A 787 -22.65 -6.47 -13.34
N TYR A 788 -22.46 -6.14 -12.06
CA TYR A 788 -23.54 -5.84 -11.13
C TYR A 788 -24.02 -4.39 -11.26
N ALA A 789 -25.30 -4.15 -11.11
CA ALA A 789 -25.78 -2.84 -10.70
C ALA A 789 -25.49 -2.69 -9.20
N VAL A 790 -24.93 -1.56 -8.78
CA VAL A 790 -24.73 -1.25 -7.37
C VAL A 790 -25.79 -0.26 -6.93
N ILE A 791 -26.46 -0.57 -5.83
CA ILE A 791 -27.31 0.37 -5.10
C ILE A 791 -26.78 0.44 -3.67
N ALA A 792 -26.54 1.65 -3.19
CA ALA A 792 -26.01 1.88 -1.85
C ALA A 792 -26.81 3.01 -1.19
N ILE A 793 -27.54 2.70 -0.12
CA ILE A 793 -28.47 3.65 0.53
C ILE A 793 -27.82 4.23 1.79
N ASN A 794 -28.00 5.53 1.99
CA ASN A 794 -27.66 6.23 3.23
C ASN A 794 -28.92 6.42 4.05
N PHE A 795 -29.17 5.46 4.93
CA PHE A 795 -30.39 5.35 5.73
C PHE A 795 -30.37 6.27 6.97
N HIS A 796 -31.52 6.46 7.62
CA HIS A 796 -31.67 7.18 8.89
C HIS A 796 -30.59 6.77 9.89
N GLY A 797 -29.76 7.72 10.31
CA GLY A 797 -28.53 7.48 11.05
C GLY A 797 -27.29 7.99 10.32
N SER A 798 -27.29 8.09 8.99
CA SER A 798 -26.13 8.57 8.22
C SER A 798 -25.72 10.00 8.56
N ASP A 799 -24.41 10.23 8.64
CA ASP A 799 -23.77 11.42 9.22
C ASP A 799 -23.64 12.66 8.30
N SER A 800 -24.04 12.55 7.03
CA SER A 800 -23.90 13.64 6.04
C SER A 800 -25.21 14.37 5.72
N TYR A 801 -26.27 14.16 6.51
CA TYR A 801 -27.61 14.69 6.24
C TYR A 801 -28.19 15.55 7.39
N GLY A 802 -27.31 16.10 8.24
CA GLY A 802 -27.69 16.89 9.41
C GLY A 802 -27.90 16.06 10.68
N GLN A 803 -27.77 16.70 11.84
CA GLN A 803 -27.71 15.99 13.12
C GLN A 803 -29.01 15.26 13.46
N ASN A 804 -30.17 15.83 13.12
CA ASN A 804 -31.46 15.18 13.36
C ASN A 804 -31.60 13.85 12.58
N PHE A 805 -31.04 13.78 11.38
CA PHE A 805 -31.06 12.56 10.58
C PHE A 805 -30.12 11.52 11.19
N THR A 806 -28.93 11.92 11.65
CA THR A 806 -28.00 11.07 12.43
C THR A 806 -28.65 10.53 13.71
N ASP A 807 -29.31 11.40 14.49
CA ASP A 807 -29.89 11.05 15.79
C ASP A 807 -31.12 10.15 15.69
N SER A 808 -31.77 10.13 14.53
CA SER A 808 -33.01 9.40 14.31
C SER A 808 -32.90 7.89 14.55
N ILE A 809 -31.68 7.35 14.44
CA ILE A 809 -31.40 5.92 14.66
C ILE A 809 -31.40 5.52 16.13
N ASN A 810 -31.23 6.47 17.05
CA ASN A 810 -31.24 6.18 18.48
C ASN A 810 -32.57 5.54 18.87
N SER A 811 -32.52 4.41 19.56
CA SER A 811 -33.66 3.53 19.88
C SER A 811 -34.42 2.97 18.68
N ASN A 812 -33.86 3.06 17.47
CA ASN A 812 -34.45 2.64 16.20
C ASN A 812 -33.49 1.76 15.37
N TYR A 813 -32.55 1.09 16.04
CA TYR A 813 -31.41 0.38 15.45
C TYR A 813 -31.80 -0.70 14.40
N GLY A 814 -32.98 -1.31 14.49
CA GLY A 814 -33.49 -2.27 13.50
C GLY A 814 -34.76 -1.81 12.76
N SER A 815 -35.23 -0.58 13.00
CA SER A 815 -36.50 -0.07 12.45
C SER A 815 -36.29 0.86 11.25
N LEU A 816 -36.04 2.16 11.48
CA LEU A 816 -35.97 3.17 10.41
C LEU A 816 -34.92 2.81 9.33
N PRO A 817 -33.71 2.32 9.69
CA PRO A 817 -32.75 1.89 8.69
C PRO A 817 -33.25 0.75 7.80
N TYR A 818 -33.97 -0.21 8.38
CA TYR A 818 -34.55 -1.33 7.65
C TYR A 818 -35.66 -0.87 6.69
N GLU A 819 -36.54 0.03 7.15
CA GLU A 819 -37.59 0.64 6.32
C GLU A 819 -37.01 1.44 5.15
N ASP A 820 -35.98 2.25 5.38
CA ASP A 820 -35.30 2.99 4.32
C ASP A 820 -34.65 2.09 3.28
N LEU A 821 -34.02 0.99 3.71
CA LEU A 821 -33.42 0.04 2.80
C LEU A 821 -34.49 -0.67 1.96
N GLN A 822 -35.65 -0.99 2.54
CA GLN A 822 -36.78 -1.54 1.80
C GLN A 822 -37.31 -0.55 0.76
N LEU A 823 -37.61 0.69 1.16
CA LEU A 823 -38.11 1.74 0.28
C LEU A 823 -37.10 2.13 -0.81
N GLY A 824 -35.81 2.16 -0.47
CA GLY A 824 -34.73 2.43 -1.41
C GLY A 824 -34.57 1.32 -2.44
N LEU A 825 -34.73 0.05 -2.04
CA LEU A 825 -34.76 -1.08 -2.97
C LEU A 825 -35.99 -1.00 -3.90
N ASP A 826 -37.17 -0.68 -3.37
CA ASP A 826 -38.39 -0.48 -4.16
C ASP A 826 -38.22 0.64 -5.20
N TYR A 827 -37.69 1.78 -4.77
CA TYR A 827 -37.38 2.91 -5.63
C TYR A 827 -36.39 2.52 -6.73
N ALA A 828 -35.30 1.84 -6.38
CA ALA A 828 -34.28 1.44 -7.34
C ALA A 828 -34.84 0.47 -8.40
N LEU A 829 -35.62 -0.53 -8.00
CA LEU A 829 -36.21 -1.48 -8.94
C LEU A 829 -37.27 -0.83 -9.85
N ALA A 830 -37.97 0.20 -9.37
CA ALA A 830 -38.93 0.95 -10.18
C ALA A 830 -38.26 1.88 -11.21
N ASN A 831 -37.17 2.55 -10.83
CA ASN A 831 -36.52 3.56 -11.67
C ASN A 831 -35.40 3.01 -12.56
N TYR A 832 -34.81 1.87 -12.20
CA TYR A 832 -33.75 1.21 -12.95
C TYR A 832 -34.20 -0.18 -13.44
N PRO A 833 -35.10 -0.25 -14.45
CA PRO A 833 -35.76 -1.50 -14.85
C PRO A 833 -34.83 -2.55 -15.47
N TYR A 834 -33.58 -2.19 -15.76
CA TYR A 834 -32.55 -3.14 -16.19
C TYR A 834 -31.97 -3.94 -15.00
N ILE A 835 -32.26 -3.57 -13.75
CA ILE A 835 -31.86 -4.34 -12.58
C ILE A 835 -32.75 -5.59 -12.49
N ASP A 836 -32.12 -6.75 -12.51
CA ASP A 836 -32.79 -8.04 -12.39
C ASP A 836 -33.04 -8.39 -10.92
N SER A 837 -34.26 -8.12 -10.45
CA SER A 837 -34.68 -8.41 -9.07
C SER A 837 -34.61 -9.90 -8.69
N LYS A 838 -34.50 -10.82 -9.65
CA LYS A 838 -34.35 -12.25 -9.38
C LYS A 838 -32.89 -12.64 -9.08
N ARG A 839 -31.93 -11.74 -9.32
CA ARG A 839 -30.49 -11.94 -9.07
C ARG A 839 -29.94 -10.80 -8.21
N ALA A 840 -30.46 -10.66 -6.99
CA ALA A 840 -30.01 -9.65 -6.04
C ALA A 840 -29.25 -10.28 -4.86
N ALA A 841 -28.24 -9.58 -4.37
CA ALA A 841 -27.54 -9.88 -3.12
C ALA A 841 -27.51 -8.64 -2.22
N ALA A 842 -27.65 -8.83 -0.90
CA ALA A 842 -27.40 -7.78 0.09
C ALA A 842 -26.09 -8.04 0.83
N LEU A 843 -25.29 -6.99 0.99
CA LEU A 843 -23.94 -7.09 1.50
C LEU A 843 -23.63 -5.92 2.44
N GLY A 844 -22.93 -6.17 3.54
CA GLY A 844 -22.52 -5.10 4.45
C GLY A 844 -21.46 -5.51 5.46
N ALA A 845 -20.83 -4.52 6.09
CA ALA A 845 -19.86 -4.72 7.16
C ALA A 845 -20.24 -3.99 8.45
N SER A 846 -19.79 -4.51 9.61
CA SER A 846 -20.10 -3.96 10.93
C SER A 846 -21.63 -3.84 11.11
N TYR A 847 -22.17 -2.65 11.37
CA TYR A 847 -23.61 -2.40 11.36
C TYR A 847 -24.30 -2.92 10.08
N GLY A 848 -23.70 -2.73 8.90
CA GLY A 848 -24.24 -3.27 7.65
C GLY A 848 -24.27 -4.80 7.64
N GLY A 849 -23.32 -5.46 8.31
CA GLY A 849 -23.33 -6.91 8.50
C GLY A 849 -24.39 -7.36 9.51
N TYR A 850 -24.60 -6.58 10.58
CA TYR A 850 -25.73 -6.76 11.50
C TYR A 850 -27.07 -6.62 10.74
N MET A 851 -27.21 -5.62 9.90
CA MET A 851 -28.42 -5.38 9.10
C MET A 851 -28.65 -6.50 8.08
N VAL A 852 -27.59 -7.09 7.51
CA VAL A 852 -27.70 -8.31 6.69
C VAL A 852 -28.27 -9.48 7.50
N ASN A 853 -27.78 -9.71 8.73
CA ASN A 853 -28.31 -10.74 9.62
C ASN A 853 -29.79 -10.46 10.00
N TRP A 854 -30.12 -9.20 10.26
CA TRP A 854 -31.49 -8.75 10.55
C TRP A 854 -32.41 -9.01 9.34
N ILE A 855 -32.02 -8.56 8.15
CA ILE A 855 -32.75 -8.78 6.89
C ILE A 855 -33.00 -10.27 6.67
N ALA A 856 -32.00 -11.13 6.88
CA ALA A 856 -32.15 -12.58 6.68
C ALA A 856 -33.27 -13.19 7.53
N GLY A 857 -33.56 -12.61 8.72
CA GLY A 857 -34.64 -13.02 9.62
C GLY A 857 -36.04 -12.55 9.25
N HIS A 858 -36.17 -11.69 8.24
CA HIS A 858 -37.40 -10.96 7.89
C HIS A 858 -37.85 -11.27 6.46
N PRO A 859 -38.79 -12.22 6.26
CA PRO A 859 -39.17 -12.73 4.93
C PRO A 859 -39.62 -11.68 3.90
N GLU A 860 -40.23 -10.58 4.34
CA GLU A 860 -40.67 -9.48 3.47
C GLU A 860 -39.51 -8.84 2.70
N MET A 861 -38.31 -8.84 3.28
CA MET A 861 -37.10 -8.35 2.64
C MET A 861 -36.17 -9.49 2.22
N SER A 862 -35.98 -10.55 3.02
CA SER A 862 -35.02 -11.62 2.73
C SER A 862 -35.32 -12.34 1.41
N LEU A 863 -36.60 -12.59 1.10
CA LEU A 863 -37.02 -13.28 -0.12
C LEU A 863 -36.74 -12.47 -1.40
N ARG A 864 -36.44 -11.18 -1.26
CA ARG A 864 -36.02 -10.29 -2.36
C ARG A 864 -34.58 -10.57 -2.81
N PHE A 865 -33.79 -11.25 -1.98
CA PHE A 865 -32.37 -11.55 -2.23
C PHE A 865 -32.15 -13.05 -2.44
N LYS A 866 -31.07 -13.38 -3.15
CA LYS A 866 -30.65 -14.77 -3.43
C LYS A 866 -29.47 -15.21 -2.58
N THR A 867 -28.71 -14.27 -2.07
CA THR A 867 -27.56 -14.53 -1.21
C THR A 867 -27.23 -13.29 -0.38
N PHE A 868 -26.52 -13.52 0.72
CA PHE A 868 -26.09 -12.50 1.65
C PHE A 868 -24.57 -12.53 1.85
N ILE A 869 -23.98 -11.37 2.13
CA ILE A 869 -22.58 -11.29 2.59
C ILE A 869 -22.53 -10.43 3.85
N THR A 870 -22.19 -11.05 4.98
CA THR A 870 -21.98 -10.36 6.25
C THR A 870 -20.49 -10.33 6.57
N HIS A 871 -19.97 -9.13 6.88
CA HIS A 871 -18.57 -8.91 7.20
C HIS A 871 -18.45 -8.25 8.58
N ASN A 872 -18.01 -9.00 9.58
CA ASN A 872 -17.95 -8.57 10.98
C ASN A 872 -19.32 -8.04 11.47
N GLY A 873 -20.41 -8.72 11.11
CA GLY A 873 -21.76 -8.36 11.54
C GLY A 873 -22.11 -8.94 12.92
N ALA A 874 -22.85 -8.19 13.74
CA ALA A 874 -23.37 -8.70 15.00
C ALA A 874 -24.54 -9.67 14.76
N LEU A 875 -24.57 -10.78 15.50
CA LEU A 875 -25.68 -11.73 15.53
C LEU A 875 -26.58 -11.48 16.73
N ASP A 876 -25.95 -11.37 17.91
CA ASP A 876 -26.61 -11.16 19.19
C ASP A 876 -26.20 -9.79 19.75
N THR A 877 -27.11 -8.82 19.63
CA THR A 877 -26.91 -7.44 20.08
C THR A 877 -26.64 -7.34 21.57
N ARG A 878 -27.30 -8.17 22.39
CA ARG A 878 -27.12 -8.18 23.84
C ARG A 878 -25.79 -8.80 24.23
N SER A 879 -25.43 -9.96 23.66
CA SER A 879 -24.12 -10.59 23.90
C SER A 879 -22.97 -9.68 23.45
N LYS A 880 -23.12 -9.00 22.30
CA LYS A 880 -22.15 -8.00 21.82
C LYS A 880 -21.91 -6.91 22.85
N SER A 881 -22.95 -6.36 23.49
CA SER A 881 -22.80 -5.27 24.45
C SER A 881 -21.99 -5.63 25.71
N TYR A 882 -21.83 -6.92 26.03
CA TYR A 882 -20.93 -7.37 27.11
C TYR A 882 -19.50 -7.68 26.65
N SER A 883 -19.28 -7.77 25.35
CA SER A 883 -18.03 -8.31 24.78
C SER A 883 -17.31 -7.35 23.83
N THR A 884 -17.98 -6.27 23.40
CA THR A 884 -17.39 -5.15 22.66
C THR A 884 -16.40 -4.39 23.55
N ASP A 885 -15.47 -3.69 22.91
CA ASP A 885 -14.49 -2.85 23.59
C ASP A 885 -15.13 -1.57 24.15
N GLU A 886 -15.88 -0.82 23.35
CA GLU A 886 -16.47 0.47 23.77
C GLU A 886 -17.95 0.34 24.15
N LEU A 887 -18.34 0.85 25.33
CA LEU A 887 -19.68 0.65 25.87
C LEU A 887 -20.62 1.81 25.56
N TRP A 888 -20.10 3.02 25.35
CA TRP A 888 -20.93 4.21 25.13
C TRP A 888 -21.85 4.09 23.92
N PHE A 889 -21.33 3.68 22.75
CA PHE A 889 -22.11 3.70 21.51
C PHE A 889 -23.26 2.70 21.55
N THR A 890 -23.00 1.48 22.04
CA THR A 890 -24.02 0.43 22.06
C THR A 890 -25.11 0.70 23.08
N GLU A 891 -24.80 1.37 24.19
CA GLU A 891 -25.79 1.77 25.19
C GLU A 891 -26.58 2.99 24.72
N TYR A 892 -25.92 3.95 24.05
CA TYR A 892 -26.57 5.14 23.52
C TYR A 892 -27.60 4.81 22.45
N ASP A 893 -27.23 3.97 21.46
CA ASP A 893 -28.14 3.48 20.42
C ASP A 893 -29.34 2.71 21.01
N ALA A 894 -29.17 2.08 22.18
CA ALA A 894 -30.21 1.38 22.92
C ALA A 894 -31.06 2.31 23.81
N GLY A 895 -30.97 3.63 23.65
CA GLY A 895 -31.72 4.61 24.44
C GLY A 895 -31.01 5.04 25.72
N ASN A 896 -29.68 4.99 25.72
CA ASN A 896 -28.80 5.28 26.87
C ASN A 896 -29.04 4.35 28.07
N PHE A 897 -29.30 3.07 27.78
CA PHE A 897 -29.49 2.01 28.78
C PHE A 897 -28.36 1.00 28.73
N THR A 898 -27.99 0.47 29.88
CA THR A 898 -27.13 -0.72 29.97
C THR A 898 -27.95 -2.00 29.69
N PRO A 899 -27.31 -3.11 29.30
CA PRO A 899 -28.01 -4.37 29.02
C PRO A 899 -28.71 -5.03 30.22
N TRP A 900 -28.48 -4.57 31.45
CA TRP A 900 -29.17 -5.04 32.66
C TRP A 900 -30.23 -4.07 33.17
N ASP A 901 -30.10 -2.77 32.89
CA ASP A 901 -31.12 -1.78 33.26
C ASP A 901 -32.35 -1.88 32.35
N ASN A 902 -32.14 -2.14 31.06
CA ASN A 902 -33.22 -2.39 30.11
C ASN A 902 -32.85 -3.49 29.09
N PRO A 903 -32.98 -4.78 29.47
CA PRO A 903 -32.68 -5.89 28.58
C PRO A 903 -33.49 -5.85 27.27
N ASP A 904 -34.74 -5.42 27.33
CA ASP A 904 -35.65 -5.40 26.16
C ASP A 904 -35.15 -4.48 25.05
N ALA A 905 -34.46 -3.38 25.39
CA ALA A 905 -33.85 -2.47 24.41
C ALA A 905 -32.79 -3.15 23.54
N PHE A 906 -32.14 -4.20 24.04
CA PHE A 906 -31.16 -4.99 23.30
C PHE A 906 -31.75 -6.23 22.63
N GLU A 907 -33.00 -6.59 22.91
CA GLU A 907 -33.68 -7.77 22.36
C GLU A 907 -34.62 -7.44 21.20
N ILE A 908 -35.22 -6.25 21.19
CA ILE A 908 -36.24 -5.84 20.21
C ILE A 908 -35.72 -5.83 18.76
N TYR A 909 -34.43 -5.54 18.57
CA TYR A 909 -33.74 -5.53 17.27
C TYR A 909 -32.59 -6.54 17.26
N ASN A 910 -32.80 -7.75 17.77
CA ASN A 910 -31.77 -8.77 17.93
C ASN A 910 -31.88 -9.89 16.86
N PRO A 911 -30.97 -9.98 15.87
CA PRO A 911 -31.06 -10.96 14.78
C PRO A 911 -31.14 -12.42 15.24
N VAL A 912 -30.51 -12.76 16.38
CA VAL A 912 -30.53 -14.12 16.94
C VAL A 912 -31.97 -14.63 17.18
N ASN A 913 -32.91 -13.73 17.48
CA ASN A 913 -34.32 -14.07 17.71
C ASN A 913 -35.07 -14.48 16.42
N HIS A 914 -34.45 -14.34 15.25
CA HIS A 914 -35.07 -14.55 13.94
C HIS A 914 -34.34 -15.56 13.05
N VAL A 915 -33.31 -16.24 13.56
CA VAL A 915 -32.49 -17.22 12.80
C VAL A 915 -33.32 -18.33 12.17
N ALA A 916 -34.40 -18.78 12.83
CA ALA A 916 -35.29 -19.82 12.31
C ALA A 916 -35.95 -19.46 10.97
N ASN A 917 -35.97 -18.17 10.60
CA ASN A 917 -36.53 -17.69 9.33
C ASN A 917 -35.49 -17.61 8.19
N TRP A 918 -34.21 -17.89 8.46
CA TRP A 918 -33.17 -17.77 7.45
C TRP A 918 -33.33 -18.85 6.37
N THR A 919 -33.40 -18.42 5.10
CA THR A 919 -33.67 -19.32 3.97
C THR A 919 -32.70 -19.17 2.79
N GLN A 920 -31.82 -18.17 2.80
CA GLN A 920 -30.86 -17.88 1.74
C GLN A 920 -29.43 -18.25 2.17
N PRO A 921 -28.57 -18.69 1.23
CA PRO A 921 -27.14 -18.82 1.48
C PRO A 921 -26.50 -17.49 1.92
N MET A 922 -25.48 -17.56 2.75
CA MET A 922 -24.74 -16.40 3.24
C MET A 922 -23.22 -16.69 3.29
N LEU A 923 -22.41 -15.73 2.85
CA LEU A 923 -20.98 -15.70 3.11
C LEU A 923 -20.70 -14.88 4.37
N ILE A 924 -19.92 -15.44 5.30
CA ILE A 924 -19.58 -14.83 6.58
C ILE A 924 -18.08 -14.56 6.61
N ILE A 925 -17.71 -13.30 6.82
CA ILE A 925 -16.32 -12.84 6.93
C ILE A 925 -16.12 -12.28 8.33
N VAL A 926 -15.09 -12.76 9.05
CA VAL A 926 -14.78 -12.35 10.43
C VAL A 926 -13.29 -12.06 10.60
N GLY A 927 -12.96 -11.13 11.50
CA GLY A 927 -11.59 -10.88 11.96
C GLY A 927 -11.36 -11.44 13.36
N ALA A 928 -10.35 -12.31 13.53
CA ALA A 928 -10.03 -12.90 14.85
C ALA A 928 -9.50 -11.89 15.89
N ARG A 929 -9.09 -10.69 15.42
CA ARG A 929 -8.69 -9.56 16.26
C ARG A 929 -9.67 -8.39 16.15
N ASP A 930 -10.91 -8.64 15.74
CA ASP A 930 -11.95 -7.62 15.85
C ASP A 930 -12.51 -7.66 17.28
N TYR A 931 -12.20 -6.63 18.06
CA TYR A 931 -12.73 -6.47 19.42
C TYR A 931 -13.93 -5.53 19.49
N ARG A 932 -14.24 -4.83 18.39
CA ARG A 932 -15.47 -4.05 18.24
C ARG A 932 -16.66 -4.99 18.10
N ILE A 933 -16.57 -5.92 17.15
CA ILE A 933 -17.52 -7.03 16.95
C ILE A 933 -16.75 -8.33 17.12
N PRO A 934 -16.75 -8.93 18.32
CA PRO A 934 -15.97 -10.13 18.62
C PRO A 934 -16.23 -11.27 17.65
N GLU A 935 -15.17 -12.02 17.30
CA GLU A 935 -15.24 -13.14 16.33
C GLU A 935 -16.35 -14.16 16.62
N THR A 936 -16.72 -14.33 17.90
CA THR A 936 -17.80 -15.20 18.36
C THR A 936 -19.15 -14.85 17.74
N GLN A 937 -19.38 -13.58 17.40
CA GLN A 937 -20.61 -13.12 16.72
C GLN A 937 -20.75 -13.79 15.35
N GLY A 938 -19.70 -13.77 14.53
CA GLY A 938 -19.75 -14.40 13.22
C GLY A 938 -19.58 -15.92 13.23
N ILE A 939 -18.87 -16.50 14.23
CA ILE A 939 -18.90 -17.96 14.46
C ILE A 939 -20.32 -18.41 14.81
N GLY A 940 -21.03 -17.64 15.64
CA GLY A 940 -22.45 -17.85 15.93
C GLY A 940 -23.28 -17.82 14.65
N THR A 941 -23.12 -16.78 13.82
CA THR A 941 -23.83 -16.65 12.54
C THR A 941 -23.61 -17.88 11.66
N PHE A 942 -22.38 -18.40 11.58
CA PHE A 942 -22.07 -19.59 10.78
C PHE A 942 -22.75 -20.84 11.32
N THR A 943 -22.66 -21.05 12.63
CA THR A 943 -23.26 -22.20 13.31
C THR A 943 -24.77 -22.22 13.10
N ASP A 944 -25.42 -21.09 13.34
CA ASP A 944 -26.86 -20.91 13.22
C ASP A 944 -27.34 -21.11 11.78
N LEU A 945 -26.62 -20.55 10.80
CA LEU A 945 -26.90 -20.74 9.39
C LEU A 945 -26.83 -22.21 8.98
N ASP A 946 -25.78 -22.94 9.40
CA ASP A 946 -25.62 -24.36 9.07
C ASP A 946 -26.70 -25.24 9.70
N LEU A 947 -27.19 -24.88 10.89
CA LEU A 947 -28.29 -25.61 11.55
C LEU A 947 -29.62 -25.47 10.79
N VAL A 948 -29.94 -24.29 10.26
CA VAL A 948 -31.21 -24.03 9.56
C VAL A 948 -31.15 -24.29 8.05
N LEU A 949 -29.96 -24.18 7.46
CA LEU A 949 -29.67 -24.44 6.05
C LEU A 949 -28.41 -25.30 5.90
N PRO A 950 -28.46 -26.58 6.35
CA PRO A 950 -27.30 -27.45 6.31
C PRO A 950 -26.79 -27.59 4.88
N THR A 951 -25.47 -27.47 4.71
CA THR A 951 -24.83 -27.73 3.42
C THR A 951 -25.19 -29.14 2.97
N LYS A 952 -25.87 -29.26 1.82
CA LYS A 952 -26.06 -30.57 1.19
C LYS A 952 -24.72 -31.01 0.60
N ASP A 953 -24.18 -32.11 1.12
CA ASP A 953 -22.99 -32.80 0.62
C ASP A 953 -23.04 -33.08 -0.89
#